data_AF-A0A358EPP8-F1
#
_entry.id   AF-A0A358EPP8-F1
#
_cell.length_a   1.000
_cell.length_b   1.000
_cell.length_c   1.000
_cell.angle_alpha   90.00
_cell.angle_beta   90.00
_cell.angle_gamma   90.00
#
_symmetry.space_group_name_H-M   'P 1'
#
loop_
_entity.id
_entity.type
_entity.pdbx_description
1 polymer ?
#
loop_
_entity_poly.entity_id
_entity_poly.type
_entity_poly.pdbx_seq_one_letter_code
_entity_poly.pdbx_strand_id
1 'polypeptide(L)'
;TLFVRGGKLGYDVGWVGQVSGGPRVDNGKWHHVGATRTKSGRVTLYVNGKKVASKTLESSDEAGHIVRLGYTATDFMPPFNGEMDEVQVFKRVLSEKELSALAGGKGPTDAVASWDFNEVKGAKIANTKGSGYEGKNQGAKRVKGRNGQALQFGGSAQVLIGGKAKEQRVKVVNDPKADEPIIAAALLGDTGLWNLEDQNNLRLRIPASTKANKLRVLIWSGMRGNLGDFSEVVTKIQSNTETPNLIKLTQGGKAKWKQTVETRIQTGFATGPYATDTFMLPNDNPWKSWMRLGGFDFFKDNRRAAVCTWQGDVWIVEGLDLPKGKLTWRRIAAGMFQPLGLKIVDETIYVCCRDQITRLHDLNDDGEIDFYENFNNDHQVTEHFHEFAMDLQTDAEGNFYYAKAARHAKDGLVPHHGSIIKVSKDGSRSWRIANGFRAPNGVTVNGDGTFFASDQEGHWTPKNRINLIKQDGFYGYMGSYVPGRDPEDYDPPVVWIHNSVDRSPSEQLWVTSDKWGPLKGTLINLSYGTGRLFTVPYEVVDGVPQGGVSRLPIAETPTGVMRGRFHPVDGQLYACGLFGWAGNKSQAGGFYRFRYTGKALHIPVKYSVTKKGVSLTFSEPLDKESAADPESYAAEMCNYRRTRGYGSRDYLVSNPDKQGRDTLEITEASLSSDGKTVVLKMPKLQKCMTLRIRYNVKGSKGESVRSEINCTVNVLK
;
A
#
# COMPACT_ATOMS: atom_id res chain seq x y z
N THR A 1 34.73 30.38 1.00
CA THR A 1 34.46 28.95 1.33
C THR A 1 35.34 28.51 2.49
N LEU A 2 34.78 27.91 3.55
CA LEU A 2 35.53 27.21 4.61
C LEU A 2 35.62 25.72 4.26
N PHE A 3 36.80 25.10 4.35
CA PHE A 3 37.03 23.72 3.90
C PHE A 3 38.20 23.04 4.63
N VAL A 4 38.36 21.74 4.41
CA VAL A 4 39.51 20.95 4.85
C VAL A 4 40.28 20.46 3.62
N ARG A 5 41.60 20.69 3.57
CA ARG A 5 42.48 20.22 2.49
C ARG A 5 43.82 19.76 3.05
N GLY A 6 44.29 18.58 2.63
CA GLY A 6 45.50 17.98 3.20
C GLY A 6 45.43 17.83 4.72
N GLY A 7 44.22 17.60 5.25
CA GLY A 7 43.91 17.52 6.67
C GLY A 7 43.93 18.82 7.46
N LYS A 8 44.18 19.98 6.84
CA LYS A 8 44.19 21.29 7.52
C LYS A 8 42.98 22.12 7.17
N LEU A 9 42.57 22.99 8.09
CA LEU A 9 41.49 23.96 7.87
C LEU A 9 41.95 25.08 6.94
N GLY A 10 41.10 25.45 5.98
CA GLY A 10 41.35 26.52 5.03
C GLY A 10 40.12 27.37 4.77
N TYR A 11 40.33 28.63 4.44
CA TYR A 11 39.30 29.54 3.95
C TYR A 11 39.80 30.26 2.71
N ASP A 12 38.97 30.26 1.68
CA ASP A 12 39.30 30.78 0.35
C ASP A 12 38.22 31.73 -0.16
N VAL A 13 38.67 32.73 -0.92
CA VAL A 13 37.84 33.71 -1.61
C VAL A 13 38.26 33.77 -3.09
N GLY A 14 38.04 32.70 -3.84
CA GLY A 14 38.25 32.63 -5.30
C GLY A 14 39.61 33.20 -5.73
N TRP A 15 39.59 34.13 -6.68
CA TRP A 15 40.78 34.78 -7.23
C TRP A 15 41.52 35.71 -6.23
N VAL A 16 40.95 36.02 -5.06
CA VAL A 16 41.63 36.79 -3.99
C VAL A 16 42.63 35.91 -3.24
N GLY A 17 42.35 34.60 -3.17
CA GLY A 17 43.23 33.60 -2.59
C GLY A 17 42.77 33.07 -1.22
N GLN A 18 43.71 32.42 -0.54
CA GLN A 18 43.43 31.52 0.58
C GLN A 18 44.26 31.83 1.84
N VAL A 19 43.68 31.48 3.01
CA VAL A 19 44.38 31.24 4.28
C VAL A 19 44.17 29.79 4.73
N SER A 20 45.22 29.13 5.20
CA SER A 20 45.14 27.77 5.77
C SER A 20 46.19 27.59 6.86
N GLY A 21 45.93 26.67 7.79
CA GLY A 21 46.88 26.39 8.87
C GLY A 21 46.29 25.52 9.99
N GLY A 22 47.09 25.31 11.02
CA GLY A 22 46.70 24.53 12.20
C GLY A 22 46.99 23.04 12.11
N PRO A 23 46.57 22.29 13.15
CA PRO A 23 46.77 20.85 13.24
C PRO A 23 45.85 20.09 12.27
N ARG A 24 46.11 18.79 12.12
CA ARG A 24 45.30 17.89 11.29
C ARG A 24 43.92 17.65 11.93
N VAL A 25 42.84 17.88 11.19
CA VAL A 25 41.43 17.76 11.65
C VAL A 25 40.65 16.61 11.02
N ASP A 26 41.19 15.95 9.98
CA ASP A 26 40.63 14.77 9.32
C ASP A 26 41.19 13.46 9.91
N ASN A 27 41.24 13.38 11.25
CA ASN A 27 41.84 12.27 11.99
C ASN A 27 40.80 11.31 12.59
N GLY A 28 39.54 11.39 12.14
CA GLY A 28 38.43 10.57 12.65
C GLY A 28 37.87 10.99 14.00
N LYS A 29 38.30 12.13 14.56
CA LYS A 29 37.77 12.68 15.82
C LYS A 29 36.98 13.96 15.58
N TRP A 30 36.06 14.27 16.50
CA TRP A 30 35.34 15.55 16.48
C TRP A 30 36.27 16.72 16.79
N HIS A 31 36.27 17.72 15.92
CA HIS A 31 36.98 18.98 16.09
C HIS A 31 35.99 20.15 16.02
N HIS A 32 36.08 21.08 16.96
CA HIS A 32 35.39 22.36 16.80
C HIS A 32 36.21 23.24 15.86
N VAL A 33 35.63 23.69 14.76
CA VAL A 33 36.29 24.58 13.80
C VAL A 33 35.51 25.88 13.66
N GLY A 34 36.22 26.99 13.43
CA GLY A 34 35.60 28.29 13.27
C GLY A 34 36.40 29.20 12.35
N ALA A 35 35.69 30.12 11.71
CA ALA A 35 36.30 31.21 10.97
C ALA A 35 35.58 32.52 11.28
N THR A 36 36.36 33.58 11.50
CA THR A 36 35.85 34.94 11.64
C THR A 36 36.31 35.78 10.47
N ARG A 37 35.47 36.71 10.01
CA ARG A 37 35.81 37.67 8.96
C ARG A 37 35.39 39.08 9.36
N THR A 38 36.33 40.03 9.33
CA THR A 38 36.02 41.45 9.57
C THR A 38 35.51 42.12 8.29
N LYS A 39 34.91 43.32 8.42
CA LYS A 39 34.52 44.16 7.26
C LYS A 39 35.70 44.49 6.34
N SER A 40 36.91 44.59 6.88
CA SER A 40 38.14 44.81 6.11
C SER A 40 38.69 43.53 5.47
N GLY A 41 37.90 42.45 5.38
CA GLY A 41 38.32 41.18 4.80
C GLY A 41 39.30 40.34 5.64
N ARG A 42 39.61 40.70 6.89
CA ARG A 42 40.52 39.90 7.72
C ARG A 42 39.87 38.59 8.14
N VAL A 43 40.35 37.49 7.60
CA VAL A 43 39.91 36.13 7.94
C VAL A 43 40.85 35.55 8.99
N THR A 44 40.29 34.97 10.06
CA THR A 44 41.04 34.24 11.09
C THR A 44 40.40 32.88 11.32
N LEU A 45 41.23 31.83 11.33
CA LEU A 45 40.82 30.44 11.49
C LEU A 45 41.11 29.94 12.90
N TYR A 46 40.21 29.09 13.41
CA TYR A 46 40.29 28.52 14.74
C TYR A 46 40.04 27.01 14.69
N VAL A 47 40.81 26.25 15.47
CA VAL A 47 40.61 24.82 15.72
C VAL A 47 40.62 24.59 17.22
N ASN A 48 39.58 23.94 17.73
CA ASN A 48 39.36 23.68 19.16
C ASN A 48 39.56 24.93 20.04
N GLY A 49 39.02 26.07 19.57
CA GLY A 49 39.07 27.34 20.29
C GLY A 49 40.37 28.11 20.16
N LYS A 50 41.42 27.55 19.53
CA LYS A 50 42.71 28.21 19.36
C LYS A 50 42.85 28.79 17.95
N LYS A 51 43.37 30.01 17.85
CA LYS A 51 43.72 30.63 16.56
C LYS A 51 44.84 29.85 15.88
N VAL A 52 44.67 29.54 14.60
CA VAL A 52 45.64 28.72 13.84
C VAL A 52 46.19 29.38 12.58
N ALA A 53 45.47 30.34 12.00
CA ALA A 53 45.92 31.10 10.84
C ALA A 53 45.13 32.41 10.70
N SER A 54 45.71 33.43 10.06
CA SER A 54 45.03 34.68 9.76
C SER A 54 45.60 35.32 8.50
N LYS A 55 44.75 35.90 7.65
CA LYS A 55 45.14 36.64 6.44
C LYS A 55 44.01 37.61 6.05
N THR A 56 44.37 38.73 5.46
CA THR A 56 43.39 39.64 4.84
C THR A 56 43.04 39.17 3.44
N LEU A 57 41.75 38.94 3.18
CA LEU A 57 41.15 38.56 1.90
C LEU A 57 39.96 39.49 1.62
N GLU A 58 40.24 40.62 0.98
CA GLU A 58 39.26 41.67 0.70
C GLU A 58 38.31 41.25 -0.43
N SER A 59 37.01 41.17 -0.11
CA SER A 59 35.95 40.95 -1.09
C SER A 59 34.60 41.38 -0.51
N SER A 60 33.65 41.70 -1.37
CA SER A 60 32.25 41.87 -0.96
C SER A 60 31.49 40.56 -1.16
N ASP A 61 30.49 40.31 -0.33
CA ASP A 61 29.58 39.18 -0.54
C ASP A 61 28.54 39.58 -1.61
N GLU A 62 28.30 38.69 -2.59
CA GLU A 62 27.30 38.93 -3.61
C GLU A 62 25.87 38.85 -3.04
N ALA A 63 24.98 39.76 -3.46
CA ALA A 63 23.62 39.85 -2.94
C ALA A 63 22.76 38.59 -3.19
N GLY A 64 23.14 37.76 -4.17
CA GLY A 64 22.48 36.49 -4.51
C GLY A 64 23.17 35.24 -3.96
N HIS A 65 24.17 35.37 -3.08
CA HIS A 65 24.94 34.24 -2.58
C HIS A 65 24.06 33.25 -1.79
N ILE A 66 24.23 31.96 -2.09
CA ILE A 66 23.52 30.87 -1.40
C ILE A 66 24.50 30.15 -0.48
N VAL A 67 24.13 30.04 0.79
CA VAL A 67 24.92 29.26 1.77
C VAL A 67 24.63 27.76 1.57
N ARG A 68 25.70 26.97 1.51
CA ARG A 68 25.64 25.52 1.41
C ARG A 68 26.52 24.89 2.49
N LEU A 69 26.05 23.79 3.07
CA LEU A 69 26.85 22.94 3.95
C LEU A 69 27.22 21.66 3.21
N GLY A 70 28.48 21.23 3.33
CA GLY A 70 28.99 20.01 2.72
C GLY A 70 29.32 20.10 1.23
N TYR A 71 29.08 21.24 0.57
CA TYR A 71 29.26 21.41 -0.87
C TYR A 71 29.73 22.84 -1.22
N THR A 72 30.47 22.98 -2.32
CA THR A 72 30.96 24.27 -2.85
C THR A 72 30.79 24.32 -4.36
N ALA A 73 31.39 25.27 -5.09
CA ALA A 73 31.31 25.28 -6.55
C ALA A 73 31.95 24.01 -7.14
N THR A 74 31.33 23.46 -8.20
CA THR A 74 31.71 22.15 -8.78
C THR A 74 33.15 22.12 -9.32
N ASP A 75 33.72 23.28 -9.62
CA ASP A 75 35.06 23.50 -10.17
C ASP A 75 36.11 23.93 -9.13
N PHE A 76 35.76 24.01 -7.83
CA PHE A 76 36.64 24.56 -6.81
C PHE A 76 37.30 23.50 -5.90
N MET A 77 36.51 22.78 -5.12
CA MET A 77 37.00 21.75 -4.18
C MET A 77 36.05 20.55 -4.17
N PRO A 78 36.56 19.33 -3.96
CA PRO A 78 35.70 18.17 -3.74
C PRO A 78 34.70 18.43 -2.61
N PRO A 79 33.44 18.00 -2.75
CA PRO A 79 32.46 18.14 -1.68
C PRO A 79 32.92 17.42 -0.41
N PHE A 80 32.40 17.88 0.73
CA PHE A 80 32.79 17.36 2.02
C PHE A 80 32.43 15.87 2.14
N ASN A 81 33.39 15.08 2.59
CA ASN A 81 33.20 13.68 2.94
C ASN A 81 33.56 13.52 4.42
N GLY A 82 32.55 13.35 5.26
CA GLY A 82 32.71 13.35 6.71
C GLY A 82 31.43 13.74 7.45
N GLU A 83 31.55 13.85 8.77
CA GLU A 83 30.41 14.13 9.67
C GLU A 83 30.48 15.58 10.15
N MET A 84 29.32 16.24 10.19
CA MET A 84 29.17 17.63 10.65
C MET A 84 28.04 17.70 11.66
N ASP A 85 28.30 18.42 12.75
CA ASP A 85 27.37 18.63 13.85
C ASP A 85 27.35 20.12 14.22
N GLU A 86 26.21 20.61 14.72
CA GLU A 86 25.95 21.96 15.23
C GLU A 86 26.62 23.12 14.46
N VAL A 87 26.00 23.57 13.37
CA VAL A 87 26.48 24.73 12.61
C VAL A 87 25.82 26.01 13.08
N GLN A 88 26.61 27.01 13.48
CA GLN A 88 26.14 28.31 13.96
C GLN A 88 26.73 29.48 13.17
N VAL A 89 25.92 30.52 12.96
CA VAL A 89 26.32 31.75 12.26
C VAL A 89 25.99 32.96 13.11
N PHE A 90 26.92 33.92 13.19
CA PHE A 90 26.81 35.15 13.99
C PHE A 90 26.94 36.39 13.10
N LYS A 91 26.23 37.47 13.45
CA LYS A 91 26.29 38.77 12.74
C LYS A 91 27.41 39.69 13.20
N ARG A 92 28.28 39.20 14.09
CA ARG A 92 29.42 39.91 14.66
C ARG A 92 30.64 39.00 14.68
N VAL A 93 31.82 39.61 14.72
CA VAL A 93 33.07 38.88 14.94
C VAL A 93 33.11 38.44 16.40
N LEU A 94 33.22 37.14 16.64
CA LEU A 94 33.40 36.59 17.98
C LEU A 94 34.84 36.80 18.46
N SER A 95 35.00 37.07 19.75
CA SER A 95 36.32 37.13 20.39
C SER A 95 36.95 35.74 20.52
N GLU A 96 38.28 35.68 20.70
CA GLU A 96 38.98 34.40 20.92
C GLU A 96 38.44 33.67 22.17
N LYS A 97 38.07 34.42 23.22
CA LYS A 97 37.46 33.87 24.44
C LYS A 97 36.11 33.20 24.15
N GLU A 98 35.24 33.86 23.35
CA GLU A 98 33.94 33.30 22.98
C GLU A 98 34.08 32.04 22.11
N LEU A 99 35.03 32.03 21.16
CA LEU A 99 35.31 30.87 20.32
C LEU A 99 35.91 29.70 21.11
N SER A 100 36.76 30.00 22.10
CA SER A 100 37.25 29.00 23.05
C SER A 100 36.12 28.42 23.90
N ALA A 101 35.20 29.27 24.34
CA ALA A 101 34.05 28.87 25.14
C ALA A 101 33.05 28.01 24.32
N LEU A 102 32.80 28.35 23.04
CA LEU A 102 32.03 27.51 22.10
C LEU A 102 32.66 26.14 21.89
N ALA A 103 33.98 26.06 21.75
CA ALA A 103 34.68 24.78 21.60
C ALA A 103 34.51 23.85 22.82
N GLY A 104 34.28 24.44 24.01
CA GLY A 104 33.94 23.74 25.25
C GLY A 104 32.45 23.53 25.48
N GLY A 105 31.59 23.85 24.50
CA GLY A 105 30.12 23.70 24.59
C GLY A 105 29.41 24.78 25.40
N LYS A 106 30.10 25.88 25.76
CA LYS A 106 29.55 26.97 26.58
C LYS A 106 29.87 28.31 25.93
N GLY A 107 29.10 28.73 24.94
CA GLY A 107 29.38 29.95 24.16
C GLY A 107 28.24 30.96 24.11
N PRO A 108 28.43 32.08 23.40
CA PRO A 108 27.37 33.04 23.11
C PRO A 108 26.14 32.37 22.49
N THR A 109 24.95 32.80 22.93
CA THR A 109 23.66 32.24 22.51
C THR A 109 22.96 33.07 21.43
N ASP A 110 23.55 34.20 21.03
CA ASP A 110 23.02 35.20 20.09
C ASP A 110 23.29 34.88 18.61
N ALA A 111 23.49 33.60 18.26
CA ALA A 111 23.59 33.18 16.87
C ALA A 111 22.34 33.59 16.08
N VAL A 112 22.53 34.09 14.86
CA VAL A 112 21.41 34.47 13.98
C VAL A 112 20.78 33.25 13.28
N ALA A 113 21.58 32.20 13.09
CA ALA A 113 21.13 30.92 12.58
C ALA A 113 21.91 29.79 13.28
N SER A 114 21.21 28.69 13.56
CA SER A 114 21.80 27.51 14.18
C SER A 114 21.07 26.25 13.70
N TRP A 115 21.82 25.30 13.15
CA TRP A 115 21.32 24.01 12.70
C TRP A 115 21.97 22.91 13.53
N ASP A 116 21.17 22.23 14.36
CA ASP A 116 21.61 21.18 15.28
C ASP A 116 21.47 19.77 14.69
N PHE A 117 20.80 19.64 13.53
CA PHE A 117 20.58 18.39 12.79
C PHE A 117 19.82 17.30 13.55
N ASN A 118 19.12 17.64 14.64
CA ASN A 118 18.45 16.68 15.51
C ASN A 118 17.09 16.18 14.99
N GLU A 119 16.65 16.59 13.80
CA GLU A 119 15.33 16.21 13.30
C GLU A 119 15.25 14.72 12.96
N VAL A 120 14.16 14.09 13.38
CA VAL A 120 14.00 12.63 13.32
C VAL A 120 13.68 12.12 11.91
N LYS A 121 13.14 12.95 11.00
CA LYS A 121 12.77 12.54 9.63
C LYS A 121 12.74 13.73 8.65
N GLY A 122 12.99 13.44 7.37
CA GLY A 122 12.77 14.36 6.26
C GLY A 122 14.02 15.12 5.79
N ALA A 123 13.88 15.76 4.62
CA ALA A 123 14.93 16.52 3.96
C ALA A 123 15.06 17.96 4.50
N LYS A 124 14.20 18.39 5.42
CA LYS A 124 14.23 19.74 5.98
C LYS A 124 15.16 19.78 7.19
N ILE A 125 15.98 20.82 7.28
CA ILE A 125 16.83 21.13 8.43
C ILE A 125 16.36 22.47 9.00
N ALA A 126 15.86 22.46 10.22
CA ALA A 126 15.31 23.62 10.89
C ALA A 126 16.43 24.56 11.36
N ASN A 127 16.23 25.87 11.17
CA ASN A 127 16.99 26.85 11.92
C ASN A 127 16.39 26.96 13.33
N THR A 128 17.12 26.48 14.34
CA THR A 128 16.70 26.51 15.74
C THR A 128 16.58 27.93 16.32
N LYS A 129 17.04 28.97 15.59
CA LYS A 129 16.93 30.38 15.97
C LYS A 129 15.74 31.12 15.34
N GLY A 130 14.97 30.49 14.44
CA GLY A 130 13.77 31.11 13.86
C GLY A 130 13.33 30.60 12.49
N SER A 131 12.36 31.28 11.86
CA SER A 131 11.65 30.83 10.65
C SER A 131 12.35 31.10 9.31
N GLY A 132 13.54 31.69 9.32
CA GLY A 132 14.36 31.94 8.13
C GLY A 132 15.61 31.06 8.11
N TYR A 133 16.26 30.97 6.95
CA TYR A 133 17.49 30.16 6.79
C TYR A 133 17.26 28.66 7.01
N GLU A 134 16.11 28.13 6.60
CA GLU A 134 15.86 26.69 6.66
C GLU A 134 16.76 25.96 5.66
N GLY A 135 17.39 24.87 6.11
CA GLY A 135 18.18 24.00 5.25
C GLY A 135 17.32 22.95 4.55
N LYS A 136 17.75 22.56 3.36
CA LYS A 136 17.26 21.37 2.66
C LYS A 136 18.41 20.39 2.49
N ASN A 137 18.41 19.32 3.28
CA ASN A 137 19.30 18.18 3.13
C ASN A 137 19.00 17.44 1.82
N GLN A 138 20.03 17.33 0.98
CA GLN A 138 20.05 16.63 -0.29
C GLN A 138 21.13 15.56 -0.22
N GLY A 139 20.78 14.39 0.32
CA GLY A 139 21.62 13.20 0.27
C GLY A 139 22.54 12.93 1.47
N ALA A 140 22.62 13.81 2.48
CA ALA A 140 23.41 13.52 3.68
C ALA A 140 22.66 12.52 4.59
N LYS A 141 23.38 11.55 5.14
CA LYS A 141 22.83 10.54 6.06
C LYS A 141 22.84 11.07 7.48
N ARG A 142 21.80 10.79 8.28
CA ARG A 142 21.82 11.12 9.70
C ARG A 142 22.60 10.05 10.47
N VAL A 143 23.48 10.49 11.36
CA VAL A 143 24.34 9.62 12.19
C VAL A 143 24.33 10.13 13.63
N LYS A 144 24.93 9.36 14.56
CA LYS A 144 25.12 9.81 15.93
C LYS A 144 26.14 10.95 15.95
N GLY A 145 25.72 12.12 16.42
CA GLY A 145 26.56 13.31 16.51
C GLY A 145 27.40 13.35 17.78
N ARG A 146 28.16 14.44 17.93
CA ARG A 146 28.81 14.79 19.20
C ARG A 146 27.76 15.20 20.22
N ASN A 147 26.73 15.94 19.77
CA ASN A 147 25.60 16.39 20.56
C ASN A 147 24.29 15.98 19.86
N GLY A 148 23.73 14.81 20.19
CA GLY A 148 22.52 14.32 19.54
C GLY A 148 22.80 13.67 18.19
N GLN A 149 22.27 14.22 17.10
CA GLN A 149 22.48 13.73 15.74
C GLN A 149 23.40 14.65 14.93
N ALA A 150 24.07 14.06 13.94
CA ALA A 150 24.87 14.77 12.96
C ALA A 150 24.48 14.37 11.53
N LEU A 151 24.99 15.11 10.55
CA LEU A 151 24.90 14.73 9.15
C LEU A 151 26.24 14.19 8.64
N GLN A 152 26.21 12.98 8.10
CA GLN A 152 27.28 12.34 7.35
C GLN A 152 27.12 12.65 5.86
N PHE A 153 28.10 13.35 5.31
CA PHE A 153 28.18 13.72 3.91
C PHE A 153 29.06 12.71 3.17
N GLY A 154 28.56 12.15 2.08
CA GLY A 154 29.25 11.13 1.29
C GLY A 154 29.99 11.68 0.06
N GLY A 155 30.41 12.95 0.05
CA GLY A 155 31.11 13.55 -1.09
C GLY A 155 30.24 13.96 -2.29
N SER A 156 28.92 13.76 -2.22
CA SER A 156 27.92 14.27 -3.18
C SER A 156 26.71 14.93 -2.52
N ALA A 157 26.65 14.87 -1.19
CA ALA A 157 25.56 15.41 -0.39
C ALA A 157 25.73 16.90 -0.12
N GLN A 158 24.62 17.61 0.08
CA GLN A 158 24.63 19.01 0.49
C GLN A 158 23.44 19.38 1.37
N VAL A 159 23.58 20.41 2.19
CA VAL A 159 22.44 21.14 2.76
C VAL A 159 22.37 22.52 2.11
N LEU A 160 21.29 22.77 1.38
CA LEU A 160 21.03 24.07 0.76
C LEU A 160 20.29 24.97 1.75
N ILE A 161 20.89 26.09 2.18
CA ILE A 161 20.25 27.03 3.10
C ILE A 161 19.42 28.03 2.31
N GLY A 162 18.11 28.07 2.60
CA GLY A 162 17.19 29.05 2.02
C GLY A 162 17.40 30.47 2.54
N GLY A 163 16.79 31.45 1.88
CA GLY A 163 16.75 32.82 2.36
C GLY A 163 15.92 33.00 3.64
N LYS A 164 15.90 34.21 4.18
CA LYS A 164 14.95 34.56 5.25
C LYS A 164 13.53 34.55 4.67
N ALA A 165 12.62 33.73 5.23
CA ALA A 165 11.20 33.83 4.92
C ALA A 165 10.74 35.25 5.29
N LYS A 166 10.26 36.01 4.32
CA LYS A 166 9.77 37.37 4.56
C LYS A 166 8.34 37.25 5.10
N GLU A 167 8.05 37.92 6.22
CA GLU A 167 6.67 38.27 6.55
C GLU A 167 6.13 39.14 5.41
N GLN A 168 5.23 38.59 4.60
CA GLN A 168 4.47 39.39 3.66
C GLN A 168 3.19 39.84 4.35
N ARG A 169 3.21 41.08 4.87
CA ARG A 169 1.97 41.81 5.11
C ARG A 169 1.45 42.24 3.75
N VAL A 170 0.47 41.53 3.22
CA VAL A 170 -0.27 42.00 2.05
C VAL A 170 -1.00 43.26 2.48
N LYS A 171 -0.70 44.39 1.84
CA LYS A 171 -1.57 45.56 1.95
C LYS A 171 -2.89 45.18 1.28
N VAL A 172 -3.93 45.09 2.09
CA VAL A 172 -5.30 44.99 1.61
C VAL A 172 -5.62 46.32 0.93
N VAL A 173 -5.58 46.35 -0.40
CA VAL A 173 -6.05 47.52 -1.17
C VAL A 173 -7.56 47.37 -1.26
N ASN A 174 -8.29 48.24 -0.55
CA ASN A 174 -9.73 48.32 -0.69
C ASN A 174 -10.03 49.10 -1.98
N ASP A 175 -10.47 48.40 -3.02
CA ASP A 175 -11.00 49.00 -4.24
C ASP A 175 -12.49 48.64 -4.35
N PRO A 176 -13.40 49.51 -3.88
CA PRO A 176 -14.84 49.23 -3.87
C PRO A 176 -15.45 48.99 -5.26
N LYS A 177 -14.72 49.30 -6.34
CA LYS A 177 -15.17 49.09 -7.72
C LYS A 177 -14.70 47.76 -8.31
N ALA A 178 -13.83 47.03 -7.61
CA ALA A 178 -13.29 45.75 -8.06
C ALA A 178 -14.37 44.65 -8.00
N ASP A 179 -14.57 43.95 -9.11
CA ASP A 179 -15.67 43.00 -9.33
C ASP A 179 -15.21 41.53 -9.43
N GLU A 180 -13.93 41.25 -9.19
CA GLU A 180 -13.42 39.89 -9.22
C GLU A 180 -13.70 39.12 -7.91
N PRO A 181 -14.05 37.83 -7.98
CA PRO A 181 -14.20 36.99 -6.80
C PRO A 181 -12.83 36.67 -6.19
N ILE A 182 -12.75 36.78 -4.86
CA ILE A 182 -11.55 36.46 -4.08
C ILE A 182 -11.88 35.58 -2.89
N ILE A 183 -10.86 34.90 -2.39
CA ILE A 183 -10.84 34.32 -1.05
C ILE A 183 -9.89 35.18 -0.21
N ALA A 184 -10.36 35.62 0.95
CA ALA A 184 -9.56 36.29 1.96
C ALA A 184 -9.51 35.46 3.23
N ALA A 185 -8.40 35.56 3.96
CA ALA A 185 -8.27 34.93 5.25
C ALA A 185 -7.54 35.85 6.24
N ALA A 186 -7.94 35.78 7.50
CA ALA A 186 -7.29 36.47 8.61
C ALA A 186 -6.88 35.46 9.67
N LEU A 187 -5.73 35.72 10.30
CA LEU A 187 -5.24 34.95 11.42
C LEU A 187 -5.22 35.85 12.65
N LEU A 188 -5.87 35.40 13.72
CA LEU A 188 -5.83 36.03 15.04
C LEU A 188 -5.22 35.06 16.05
N GLY A 189 -4.50 35.57 17.05
CA GLY A 189 -3.93 34.77 18.14
C GLY A 189 -2.41 34.72 18.16
N ASP A 190 -1.86 33.66 18.76
CA ASP A 190 -0.49 33.64 19.28
C ASP A 190 0.60 33.54 18.20
N THR A 191 0.36 32.77 17.13
CA THR A 191 1.38 32.53 16.10
C THR A 191 0.81 32.02 14.79
N GLY A 192 1.49 32.34 13.70
CA GLY A 192 1.25 31.81 12.36
C GLY A 192 1.65 32.82 11.28
N LEU A 193 2.09 32.32 10.14
CA LEU A 193 2.58 33.13 9.03
C LEU A 193 1.89 32.69 7.74
N TRP A 194 1.34 33.64 6.99
CA TRP A 194 0.86 33.37 5.64
C TRP A 194 2.05 33.27 4.69
N ASN A 195 2.18 32.14 3.99
CA ASN A 195 3.06 31.99 2.84
C ASN A 195 2.22 32.19 1.57
N LEU A 196 2.60 33.19 0.77
CA LEU A 196 1.95 33.58 -0.49
C LEU A 196 2.92 33.53 -1.68
N GLU A 197 4.05 32.83 -1.54
CA GLU A 197 5.12 32.79 -2.55
C GLU A 197 4.65 32.29 -3.93
N ASP A 198 3.63 31.43 -3.97
CA ASP A 198 3.08 30.91 -5.22
C ASP A 198 1.95 31.75 -5.82
N GLN A 199 1.56 32.84 -5.15
CA GLN A 199 0.47 33.76 -5.49
C GLN A 199 -0.92 33.13 -5.73
N ASN A 200 -1.06 31.81 -5.59
CA ASN A 200 -2.24 31.04 -5.95
C ASN A 200 -2.92 30.40 -4.74
N ASN A 201 -2.19 30.20 -3.64
CA ASN A 201 -2.69 29.52 -2.46
C ASN A 201 -2.47 30.34 -1.18
N LEU A 202 -3.50 30.41 -0.33
CA LEU A 202 -3.36 30.90 1.05
C LEU A 202 -2.82 29.76 1.93
N ARG A 203 -1.52 29.76 2.21
CA ARG A 203 -0.90 28.72 3.05
C ARG A 203 -0.57 29.26 4.43
N LEU A 204 -1.31 28.82 5.45
CA LEU A 204 -1.01 29.14 6.84
C LEU A 204 0.08 28.21 7.38
N ARG A 205 1.22 28.77 7.78
CA ARG A 205 2.28 28.06 8.48
C ARG A 205 2.19 28.31 9.98
N ILE A 206 1.91 27.26 10.75
CA ILE A 206 1.92 27.28 12.22
C ILE A 206 3.26 26.69 12.69
N PRO A 207 4.14 27.47 13.36
CA PRO A 207 5.41 26.96 13.88
C PRO A 207 5.21 25.84 14.92
N ALA A 208 6.12 24.88 14.94
CA ALA A 208 6.17 23.89 16.02
C ALA A 208 6.36 24.61 17.36
N SER A 209 5.66 24.15 18.40
CA SER A 209 5.68 24.75 19.72
C SER A 209 5.57 23.67 20.78
N THR A 210 6.30 23.83 21.88
CA THR A 210 6.16 23.00 23.08
C THR A 210 5.01 23.48 23.98
N LYS A 211 4.36 24.59 23.61
CA LYS A 211 3.19 25.16 24.28
C LYS A 211 1.99 25.13 23.34
N ALA A 212 0.80 24.90 23.91
CA ALA A 212 -0.44 25.04 23.16
C ALA A 212 -0.60 26.48 22.65
N ASN A 213 -0.80 26.65 21.34
CA ASN A 213 -1.08 27.95 20.73
C ASN A 213 -2.60 28.08 20.51
N LYS A 214 -3.15 29.24 20.80
CA LYS A 214 -4.53 29.57 20.44
C LYS A 214 -4.53 30.43 19.18
N LEU A 215 -5.19 29.94 18.16
CA LEU A 215 -5.33 30.62 16.88
C LEU A 215 -6.78 30.56 16.40
N ARG A 216 -7.22 31.64 15.76
CA ARG A 216 -8.51 31.73 15.06
C ARG A 216 -8.21 32.08 13.61
N VAL A 217 -8.66 31.21 12.70
CA VAL A 217 -8.57 31.45 11.26
C VAL A 217 -9.96 31.83 10.78
N LEU A 218 -10.08 33.04 10.22
CA LEU A 218 -11.29 33.49 9.55
C LEU A 218 -11.08 33.35 8.05
N ILE A 219 -12.05 32.77 7.35
CA ILE A 219 -12.02 32.59 5.90
C ILE A 219 -13.29 33.22 5.34
N TRP A 220 -13.13 33.99 4.27
CA TRP A 220 -14.22 34.66 3.58
C TRP A 220 -14.04 34.54 2.08
N SER A 221 -15.16 34.41 1.37
CA SER A 221 -15.22 34.43 -0.09
C SER A 221 -16.23 35.47 -0.52
N GLY A 222 -15.86 36.34 -1.47
CA GLY A 222 -16.73 37.39 -1.99
C GLY A 222 -16.03 38.22 -3.06
N MET A 223 -16.69 39.28 -3.52
CA MET A 223 -16.11 40.20 -4.50
C MET A 223 -15.05 41.09 -3.87
N ARG A 224 -13.95 41.37 -4.56
CA ARG A 224 -12.84 42.18 -4.02
C ARG A 224 -13.30 43.54 -3.49
N GLY A 225 -14.28 44.17 -4.12
CA GLY A 225 -14.87 45.43 -3.65
C GLY A 225 -15.50 45.37 -2.24
N ASN A 226 -15.84 44.18 -1.75
CA ASN A 226 -16.44 43.97 -0.42
C ASN A 226 -15.42 43.50 0.62
N LEU A 227 -14.12 43.56 0.33
CA LEU A 227 -13.07 43.14 1.26
C LEU A 227 -13.01 44.01 2.53
N GLY A 228 -13.54 45.24 2.46
CA GLY A 228 -13.76 46.11 3.62
C GLY A 228 -14.65 45.45 4.67
N ASP A 229 -15.78 44.86 4.26
CA ASP A 229 -16.74 44.20 5.16
C ASP A 229 -16.09 43.04 5.93
N PHE A 230 -15.28 42.23 5.25
CA PHE A 230 -14.52 41.16 5.90
C PHE A 230 -13.53 41.70 6.94
N SER A 231 -12.86 42.82 6.64
CA SER A 231 -11.91 43.45 7.55
C SER A 231 -12.60 43.99 8.82
N GLU A 232 -13.82 44.52 8.69
CA GLU A 232 -14.64 44.93 9.83
C GLU A 232 -15.04 43.73 10.71
N VAL A 233 -15.46 42.63 10.09
CA VAL A 233 -15.78 41.37 10.80
C VAL A 233 -14.58 40.82 11.56
N VAL A 234 -13.39 40.82 10.94
CA VAL A 234 -12.14 40.39 11.59
C VAL A 234 -11.86 41.23 12.82
N THR A 235 -11.99 42.55 12.71
CA THR A 235 -11.78 43.50 13.82
C THR A 235 -12.77 43.23 14.97
N LYS A 236 -14.04 43.01 14.64
CA LYS A 236 -15.09 42.68 15.62
C LYS A 236 -14.85 41.34 16.32
N ILE A 237 -14.32 40.34 15.62
CA ILE A 237 -14.03 39.03 16.21
C ILE A 237 -12.74 39.08 17.05
N GLN A 238 -11.78 39.92 16.68
CA GLN A 238 -10.56 40.14 17.46
C GLN A 238 -10.85 40.71 18.84
N SER A 239 -11.87 41.57 18.99
CA SER A 239 -12.31 42.09 20.29
C SER A 239 -13.16 41.10 21.09
N ASN A 240 -13.70 40.06 20.45
CA ASN A 240 -14.42 38.99 21.15
C ASN A 240 -13.43 37.96 21.73
N THR A 241 -13.55 37.65 23.03
CA THR A 241 -12.71 36.68 23.74
C THR A 241 -13.32 35.27 23.82
N GLU A 242 -14.59 35.10 23.46
CA GLU A 242 -15.23 33.79 23.40
C GLU A 242 -14.67 32.98 22.22
N THR A 243 -13.97 31.90 22.53
CA THR A 243 -13.55 30.90 21.56
C THR A 243 -14.49 29.69 21.61
N PRO A 244 -15.05 29.24 20.47
CA PRO A 244 -15.78 27.98 20.43
C PRO A 244 -14.93 26.84 20.99
N ASN A 245 -15.48 26.08 21.93
CA ASN A 245 -14.78 24.91 22.47
C ASN A 245 -14.90 23.75 21.47
N LEU A 246 -13.94 23.66 20.55
CA LEU A 246 -13.91 22.62 19.52
C LEU A 246 -13.72 21.21 20.10
N ILE A 247 -13.20 21.06 21.32
CA ILE A 247 -13.07 19.75 21.99
C ILE A 247 -14.44 19.11 22.22
N LYS A 248 -15.50 19.91 22.42
CA LYS A 248 -16.87 19.37 22.53
C LYS A 248 -17.33 18.71 21.22
N LEU A 249 -16.75 19.10 20.08
CA LEU A 249 -17.07 18.51 18.77
C LEU A 249 -16.29 17.22 18.49
N THR A 250 -15.40 16.78 19.40
CA THR A 250 -14.63 15.54 19.26
C THR A 250 -15.17 14.39 20.11
N GLN A 251 -16.37 14.53 20.68
CA GLN A 251 -17.02 13.54 21.57
C GLN A 251 -18.18 12.80 20.89
N GLY A 252 -18.23 12.85 19.56
CA GLY A 252 -19.33 12.31 18.76
C GLY A 252 -20.52 13.26 18.63
N GLY A 253 -21.16 13.21 17.46
CA GLY A 253 -22.33 14.03 17.13
C GLY A 253 -23.63 13.24 17.21
N LYS A 254 -24.77 13.89 16.96
CA LYS A 254 -26.01 13.13 16.77
C LYS A 254 -25.96 12.39 15.44
N ALA A 255 -26.29 11.09 15.42
CA ALA A 255 -26.41 10.30 14.20
C ALA A 255 -27.32 10.96 13.16
N LYS A 256 -26.82 10.96 11.92
CA LYS A 256 -27.52 11.35 10.70
C LYS A 256 -28.24 10.16 10.05
N TRP A 257 -27.77 8.94 10.27
CA TRP A 257 -28.25 7.69 9.67
C TRP A 257 -28.84 6.78 10.74
N LYS A 258 -30.05 7.10 11.18
CA LYS A 258 -30.79 6.32 12.20
C LYS A 258 -31.64 5.22 11.60
N GLN A 259 -31.95 5.32 10.30
CA GLN A 259 -32.86 4.44 9.61
C GLN A 259 -32.19 3.09 9.30
N THR A 260 -32.96 2.03 9.40
CA THR A 260 -32.60 0.71 8.87
C THR A 260 -33.34 0.43 7.57
N VAL A 261 -32.75 -0.40 6.71
CA VAL A 261 -33.39 -0.92 5.49
C VAL A 261 -33.53 -2.42 5.62
N GLU A 262 -34.74 -2.92 5.37
CA GLU A 262 -35.04 -4.34 5.47
C GLU A 262 -34.96 -5.01 4.12
N THR A 263 -34.37 -6.19 4.08
CA THR A 263 -34.30 -7.05 2.90
C THR A 263 -34.48 -8.50 3.34
N ARG A 264 -34.15 -9.47 2.48
CA ARG A 264 -34.36 -10.89 2.77
C ARG A 264 -33.23 -11.76 2.25
N ILE A 265 -33.15 -12.96 2.79
CA ILE A 265 -32.35 -14.06 2.25
C ILE A 265 -33.17 -14.78 1.18
N GLN A 266 -32.59 -14.92 0.00
CA GLN A 266 -33.10 -15.80 -1.06
C GLN A 266 -32.31 -17.11 -1.05
N THR A 267 -32.90 -18.16 -0.48
CA THR A 267 -32.29 -19.49 -0.41
C THR A 267 -32.19 -20.14 -1.80
N GLY A 268 -31.04 -20.69 -2.13
CA GLY A 268 -30.82 -21.42 -3.40
C GLY A 268 -31.32 -22.86 -3.34
N PHE A 269 -31.59 -23.48 -4.49
CA PHE A 269 -31.96 -24.90 -4.56
C PHE A 269 -30.74 -25.81 -4.35
N ALA A 270 -30.89 -26.86 -3.55
CA ALA A 270 -29.85 -27.85 -3.28
C ALA A 270 -29.81 -28.97 -4.34
N THR A 271 -29.58 -28.61 -5.61
CA THR A 271 -29.56 -29.57 -6.73
C THR A 271 -28.25 -30.37 -6.80
N GLY A 272 -27.12 -29.78 -6.43
CA GLY A 272 -25.79 -30.40 -6.42
C GLY A 272 -25.10 -30.36 -5.05
N PRO A 273 -23.77 -30.58 -5.00
CA PRO A 273 -22.98 -30.63 -3.76
C PRO A 273 -23.00 -29.33 -2.96
N TYR A 274 -23.20 -28.21 -3.67
CA TYR A 274 -23.36 -26.90 -3.08
C TYR A 274 -24.63 -26.21 -3.57
N ALA A 275 -25.13 -25.31 -2.74
CA ALA A 275 -26.19 -24.36 -3.07
C ALA A 275 -25.74 -22.94 -2.73
N THR A 276 -26.29 -21.96 -3.44
CA THR A 276 -25.97 -20.53 -3.24
C THR A 276 -27.19 -19.80 -2.72
N ASP A 277 -27.13 -19.31 -1.49
CA ASP A 277 -28.10 -18.36 -0.96
C ASP A 277 -27.64 -16.93 -1.25
N THR A 278 -28.58 -16.03 -1.57
CA THR A 278 -28.29 -14.62 -1.83
C THR A 278 -28.86 -13.76 -0.71
N PHE A 279 -28.01 -12.95 -0.09
CA PHE A 279 -28.41 -11.91 0.85
C PHE A 279 -28.79 -10.67 0.02
N MET A 280 -30.08 -10.39 -0.09
CA MET A 280 -30.55 -9.30 -0.94
C MET A 280 -30.01 -7.96 -0.43
N LEU A 281 -29.40 -7.19 -1.32
CA LEU A 281 -28.81 -5.90 -0.97
C LEU A 281 -29.89 -4.80 -0.92
N PRO A 282 -29.74 -3.78 -0.06
CA PRO A 282 -30.64 -2.64 0.02
C PRO A 282 -30.42 -1.67 -1.15
N ASN A 283 -30.67 -2.13 -2.38
CA ASN A 283 -30.45 -1.34 -3.60
C ASN A 283 -31.37 -0.11 -3.68
N ASP A 284 -32.57 -0.18 -3.11
CA ASP A 284 -33.44 0.99 -2.91
C ASP A 284 -33.30 1.49 -1.47
N ASN A 285 -32.16 2.12 -1.17
CA ASN A 285 -31.92 2.75 0.12
C ASN A 285 -32.14 4.28 0.06
N PRO A 286 -32.47 4.92 1.21
CA PRO A 286 -32.73 6.36 1.28
C PRO A 286 -31.58 7.26 0.80
N TRP A 287 -30.35 6.76 0.85
CA TRP A 287 -29.15 7.54 0.53
C TRP A 287 -28.67 7.37 -0.90
N LYS A 288 -29.37 6.57 -1.71
CA LYS A 288 -28.98 6.21 -3.08
C LYS A 288 -27.54 5.71 -3.17
N SER A 289 -27.06 5.07 -2.09
CA SER A 289 -25.76 4.42 -2.07
C SER A 289 -25.80 3.24 -3.02
N TRP A 290 -24.79 3.15 -3.88
CA TRP A 290 -24.66 2.06 -4.83
C TRP A 290 -23.98 0.87 -4.15
N MET A 291 -24.74 -0.21 -3.92
CA MET A 291 -24.34 -1.38 -3.12
C MET A 291 -23.31 -2.30 -3.80
N ARG A 292 -22.16 -1.75 -4.20
CA ARG A 292 -21.03 -2.48 -4.79
C ARG A 292 -20.07 -2.93 -3.68
N LEU A 293 -20.24 -4.14 -3.17
CA LEU A 293 -19.55 -4.58 -1.95
C LEU A 293 -18.06 -4.90 -2.21
N GLY A 294 -17.18 -4.27 -1.43
CA GLY A 294 -15.72 -4.37 -1.55
C GLY A 294 -15.07 -5.28 -0.51
N GLY A 295 -15.73 -5.55 0.61
CA GLY A 295 -15.24 -6.42 1.68
C GLY A 295 -16.16 -6.48 2.88
N PHE A 296 -15.99 -7.50 3.72
CA PHE A 296 -16.78 -7.69 4.93
C PHE A 296 -16.04 -8.55 5.95
N ASP A 297 -16.51 -8.50 7.20
CA ASP A 297 -16.10 -9.43 8.26
C ASP A 297 -17.23 -9.59 9.29
N PHE A 298 -17.20 -10.68 10.05
CA PHE A 298 -18.21 -11.00 11.06
C PHE A 298 -17.87 -10.39 12.43
N PHE A 299 -18.90 -9.97 13.17
CA PHE A 299 -18.77 -9.67 14.59
C PHE A 299 -18.75 -10.97 15.42
N LYS A 300 -18.24 -10.91 16.65
CA LYS A 300 -18.14 -12.07 17.58
C LYS A 300 -19.49 -12.70 17.93
N ASP A 301 -20.60 -11.97 17.76
CA ASP A 301 -21.95 -12.52 17.93
C ASP A 301 -22.36 -13.51 16.83
N ASN A 302 -21.65 -13.52 15.70
CA ASN A 302 -21.90 -14.38 14.54
C ASN A 302 -23.31 -14.24 13.94
N ARG A 303 -23.97 -13.10 14.19
CA ARG A 303 -25.28 -12.74 13.64
C ARG A 303 -25.16 -11.54 12.71
N ARG A 304 -24.16 -10.70 12.96
CA ARG A 304 -23.89 -9.46 12.24
C ARG A 304 -22.58 -9.52 11.45
N ALA A 305 -22.52 -8.73 10.37
CA ALA A 305 -21.27 -8.40 9.69
C ALA A 305 -21.20 -6.89 9.41
N ALA A 306 -20.00 -6.34 9.39
CA ALA A 306 -19.72 -5.05 8.76
C ALA A 306 -19.35 -5.29 7.30
N VAL A 307 -19.87 -4.46 6.39
CA VAL A 307 -19.68 -4.59 4.93
C VAL A 307 -19.35 -3.24 4.35
N CYS A 308 -18.22 -3.11 3.63
CA CYS A 308 -17.85 -1.89 2.93
C CYS A 308 -18.29 -1.90 1.47
N THR A 309 -18.59 -0.71 0.92
CA THR A 309 -18.87 -0.53 -0.51
C THR A 309 -17.72 0.21 -1.18
N TRP A 310 -17.51 -0.03 -2.48
CA TRP A 310 -16.55 0.70 -3.28
C TRP A 310 -16.85 2.21 -3.35
N GLN A 311 -18.08 2.64 -3.04
CA GLN A 311 -18.45 4.06 -3.00
C GLN A 311 -18.07 4.78 -1.71
N GLY A 312 -17.47 4.07 -0.74
CA GLY A 312 -17.00 4.69 0.49
C GLY A 312 -17.91 4.50 1.70
N ASP A 313 -18.92 3.63 1.60
CA ASP A 313 -19.84 3.34 2.70
C ASP A 313 -19.43 2.12 3.52
N VAL A 314 -19.82 2.09 4.79
CA VAL A 314 -19.86 0.87 5.59
C VAL A 314 -21.26 0.70 6.18
N TRP A 315 -21.71 -0.54 6.14
CA TRP A 315 -23.02 -0.97 6.62
C TRP A 315 -22.84 -2.10 7.62
N ILE A 316 -23.70 -2.13 8.65
CA ILE A 316 -23.92 -3.34 9.44
C ILE A 316 -25.13 -4.06 8.86
N VAL A 317 -24.99 -5.36 8.63
CA VAL A 317 -26.09 -6.26 8.28
C VAL A 317 -26.28 -7.29 9.38
N GLU A 318 -27.52 -7.46 9.83
CA GLU A 318 -27.95 -8.45 10.83
C GLU A 318 -28.85 -9.52 10.20
N GLY A 319 -28.80 -10.74 10.78
CA GLY A 319 -29.63 -11.87 10.42
C GLY A 319 -28.90 -12.92 9.58
N LEU A 320 -27.57 -12.87 9.57
CA LEU A 320 -26.73 -13.75 8.76
C LEU A 320 -26.70 -15.20 9.28
N ASP A 321 -27.03 -15.41 10.56
CA ASP A 321 -27.16 -16.71 11.21
C ASP A 321 -28.41 -17.49 10.76
N LEU A 322 -29.36 -16.82 10.12
CA LEU A 322 -30.61 -17.43 9.68
C LEU A 322 -30.41 -18.26 8.40
N PRO A 323 -31.07 -19.43 8.27
CA PRO A 323 -31.07 -20.20 7.01
C PRO A 323 -31.90 -19.51 5.92
N LYS A 324 -32.94 -18.78 6.33
CA LYS A 324 -33.85 -17.97 5.51
C LYS A 324 -34.46 -16.90 6.40
N GLY A 325 -34.92 -15.79 5.82
CA GLY A 325 -35.63 -14.77 6.59
C GLY A 325 -35.22 -13.36 6.21
N LYS A 326 -35.40 -12.45 7.16
CA LYS A 326 -35.19 -11.03 7.02
C LYS A 326 -33.75 -10.64 7.34
N LEU A 327 -33.27 -9.63 6.64
CA LEU A 327 -32.00 -8.96 6.93
C LEU A 327 -32.28 -7.50 7.26
N THR A 328 -31.57 -6.98 8.25
CA THR A 328 -31.65 -5.57 8.63
C THR A 328 -30.32 -4.90 8.34
N TRP A 329 -30.33 -3.85 7.51
CA TRP A 329 -29.14 -3.09 7.13
C TRP A 329 -29.17 -1.71 7.76
N ARG A 330 -28.07 -1.28 8.36
CA ARG A 330 -27.86 0.09 8.83
C ARG A 330 -26.58 0.65 8.24
N ARG A 331 -26.64 1.83 7.63
CA ARG A 331 -25.44 2.57 7.20
C ARG A 331 -24.81 3.20 8.44
N ILE A 332 -23.53 2.96 8.64
CA ILE A 332 -22.79 3.46 9.82
C ILE A 332 -21.68 4.43 9.46
N ALA A 333 -21.16 4.38 8.23
CA ALA A 333 -20.11 5.26 7.75
C ALA A 333 -20.27 5.55 6.25
N ALA A 334 -19.75 6.69 5.80
CA ALA A 334 -19.66 7.11 4.40
C ALA A 334 -18.41 7.95 4.12
N GLY A 335 -18.09 8.16 2.84
CA GLY A 335 -17.08 9.12 2.37
C GLY A 335 -15.65 8.60 2.25
N MET A 336 -15.42 7.29 2.45
CA MET A 336 -14.09 6.68 2.34
C MET A 336 -13.65 6.49 0.88
N PHE A 337 -12.33 6.54 0.62
CA PHE A 337 -11.81 6.50 -0.73
C PHE A 337 -11.65 5.07 -1.27
N GLN A 338 -12.64 4.61 -2.03
CA GLN A 338 -12.65 3.31 -2.69
C GLN A 338 -12.33 2.08 -1.80
N PRO A 339 -13.13 1.80 -0.75
CA PRO A 339 -12.95 0.61 0.09
C PRO A 339 -13.04 -0.71 -0.67
N LEU A 340 -12.01 -1.54 -0.55
CA LEU A 340 -11.93 -2.86 -1.21
C LEU A 340 -11.36 -3.97 -0.29
N GLY A 341 -11.37 -3.71 1.02
CA GLY A 341 -11.05 -4.66 2.09
C GLY A 341 -11.60 -4.19 3.42
N LEU A 342 -12.07 -5.13 4.25
CA LEU A 342 -12.59 -4.84 5.60
C LEU A 342 -12.18 -6.00 6.52
N LYS A 343 -11.79 -5.66 7.74
CA LYS A 343 -11.49 -6.63 8.81
C LYS A 343 -12.06 -6.12 10.13
N ILE A 344 -12.62 -7.02 10.93
CA ILE A 344 -12.97 -6.73 12.33
C ILE A 344 -11.88 -7.34 13.22
N VAL A 345 -11.27 -6.51 14.06
CA VAL A 345 -10.29 -6.92 15.07
C VAL A 345 -10.77 -6.40 16.41
N ASP A 346 -11.05 -7.32 17.33
CA ASP A 346 -11.61 -7.00 18.65
C ASP A 346 -12.84 -6.09 18.59
N GLU A 347 -13.84 -6.51 17.80
CA GLU A 347 -15.09 -5.76 17.53
C GLU A 347 -14.90 -4.39 16.85
N THR A 348 -13.66 -3.99 16.56
CA THR A 348 -13.34 -2.73 15.89
C THR A 348 -13.23 -2.93 14.39
N ILE A 349 -13.84 -2.05 13.62
CA ILE A 349 -13.87 -2.13 12.15
C ILE A 349 -12.66 -1.40 11.55
N TYR A 350 -11.91 -2.11 10.71
CA TYR A 350 -10.81 -1.58 9.90
C TYR A 350 -11.17 -1.69 8.43
N VAL A 351 -10.98 -0.60 7.67
CA VAL A 351 -11.35 -0.51 6.25
C VAL A 351 -10.14 -0.15 5.42
N CYS A 352 -9.74 -1.05 4.52
CA CYS A 352 -8.68 -0.79 3.54
C CYS A 352 -9.23 0.05 2.41
N CYS A 353 -8.84 1.32 2.41
CA CYS A 353 -9.14 2.31 1.39
C CYS A 353 -7.92 2.46 0.48
N ARG A 354 -8.14 3.10 -0.68
CA ARG A 354 -7.06 3.33 -1.64
C ARG A 354 -5.92 4.18 -1.07
N ASP A 355 -6.17 5.03 -0.08
CA ASP A 355 -5.26 5.99 0.56
C ASP A 355 -4.79 5.60 1.96
N GLN A 356 -5.58 4.82 2.71
CA GLN A 356 -5.25 4.46 4.08
C GLN A 356 -6.01 3.22 4.55
N ILE A 357 -5.58 2.65 5.68
CA ILE A 357 -6.44 1.82 6.53
C ILE A 357 -7.15 2.79 7.49
N THR A 358 -8.48 2.82 7.43
CA THR A 358 -9.31 3.62 8.34
C THR A 358 -9.80 2.75 9.48
N ARG A 359 -9.56 3.15 10.73
CA ARG A 359 -10.17 2.56 11.93
C ARG A 359 -11.38 3.39 12.34
N LEU A 360 -12.53 2.75 12.46
CA LEU A 360 -13.81 3.44 12.68
C LEU A 360 -14.21 3.41 14.16
N HIS A 361 -14.59 4.56 14.70
CA HIS A 361 -15.05 4.72 16.08
C HIS A 361 -16.41 5.39 16.15
N ASP A 362 -17.37 4.70 16.78
CA ASP A 362 -18.59 5.30 17.33
C ASP A 362 -18.23 5.79 18.74
N LEU A 363 -18.23 7.10 18.97
CA LEU A 363 -17.73 7.68 20.22
C LEU A 363 -18.83 7.81 21.27
N ASN A 364 -20.09 7.60 20.90
CA ASN A 364 -21.25 7.81 21.76
C ASN A 364 -22.29 6.68 21.72
N ASP A 365 -21.94 5.56 21.09
CA ASP A 365 -22.73 4.32 20.98
C ASP A 365 -24.10 4.51 20.35
N ASP A 366 -24.26 5.51 19.45
CA ASP A 366 -25.55 5.79 18.79
C ASP A 366 -25.75 5.02 17.47
N GLY A 367 -24.74 4.25 17.06
CA GLY A 367 -24.71 3.39 15.88
C GLY A 367 -24.29 4.09 14.60
N GLU A 368 -23.69 5.28 14.67
CA GLU A 368 -23.00 5.97 13.58
C GLU A 368 -21.53 6.20 13.94
N ILE A 369 -20.64 6.12 12.95
CA ILE A 369 -19.21 6.38 13.16
C ILE A 369 -18.97 7.89 13.21
N ASP A 370 -18.42 8.35 14.33
CA ASP A 370 -18.07 9.75 14.57
C ASP A 370 -16.63 10.09 14.15
N PHE A 371 -15.71 9.15 14.36
CA PHE A 371 -14.29 9.36 14.14
C PHE A 371 -13.70 8.32 13.20
N TYR A 372 -13.12 8.84 12.12
CA TYR A 372 -12.45 8.08 11.06
C TYR A 372 -10.95 8.23 11.28
N GLU A 373 -10.39 7.33 12.07
CA GLU A 373 -8.97 7.38 12.35
C GLU A 373 -8.17 6.86 11.16
N ASN A 374 -7.20 7.67 10.73
CA ASN A 374 -6.14 7.19 9.85
C ASN A 374 -5.21 6.27 10.65
N PHE A 375 -5.50 4.97 10.64
CA PHE A 375 -4.72 3.97 11.35
C PHE A 375 -3.35 3.75 10.68
N ASN A 376 -3.31 3.75 9.35
CA ASN A 376 -2.06 3.78 8.58
C ASN A 376 -2.30 4.36 7.17
N ASN A 377 -1.45 5.28 6.74
CA ASN A 377 -1.43 5.83 5.38
C ASN A 377 -0.01 5.86 4.78
N ASP A 378 0.85 4.92 5.18
CA ASP A 378 2.22 4.88 4.69
C ASP A 378 2.30 4.54 3.20
N HIS A 379 1.31 3.81 2.67
CA HIS A 379 1.33 3.47 1.25
C HIS A 379 1.06 4.69 0.37
N GLN A 380 1.68 4.68 -0.80
CA GLN A 380 1.69 5.84 -1.68
C GLN A 380 0.58 5.69 -2.73
N VAL A 381 -0.08 6.81 -3.00
CA VAL A 381 -1.15 6.93 -4.00
C VAL A 381 -0.77 8.00 -5.01
N THR A 382 -1.11 7.77 -6.27
CA THR A 382 -0.94 8.73 -7.37
C THR A 382 -2.31 9.09 -7.96
N GLU A 383 -2.32 9.96 -8.97
CA GLU A 383 -3.52 10.32 -9.73
C GLU A 383 -3.98 9.22 -10.69
N HIS A 384 -3.22 8.14 -10.87
CA HIS A 384 -3.53 7.07 -11.83
C HIS A 384 -4.82 6.32 -11.44
N PHE A 385 -5.79 6.15 -12.33
CA PHE A 385 -7.09 5.60 -11.92
C PHE A 385 -7.07 4.12 -11.47
N HIS A 386 -6.07 3.33 -11.87
CA HIS A 386 -6.05 1.88 -11.74
C HIS A 386 -4.83 1.41 -10.94
N GLU A 387 -4.83 1.72 -9.64
CA GLU A 387 -3.79 1.35 -8.68
C GLU A 387 -4.41 1.01 -7.30
N PHE A 388 -5.45 0.19 -7.31
CA PHE A 388 -6.25 -0.15 -6.12
C PHE A 388 -5.43 -0.75 -4.96
N ALA A 389 -5.88 -0.47 -3.74
CA ALA A 389 -5.55 -1.26 -2.55
C ALA A 389 -6.68 -2.28 -2.36
N MET A 390 -6.35 -3.57 -2.31
CA MET A 390 -7.29 -4.68 -2.40
C MET A 390 -7.12 -5.58 -1.18
N ASP A 391 -8.25 -5.98 -0.61
CA ASP A 391 -8.35 -6.91 0.52
C ASP A 391 -7.85 -6.32 1.84
N LEU A 392 -8.15 -7.01 2.94
CA LEU A 392 -7.58 -6.75 4.26
C LEU A 392 -7.59 -8.03 5.10
N GLN A 393 -6.42 -8.56 5.37
CA GLN A 393 -6.21 -9.76 6.19
C GLN A 393 -5.43 -9.43 7.45
N THR A 394 -5.51 -10.32 8.44
CA THR A 394 -4.67 -10.27 9.64
C THR A 394 -3.99 -11.60 9.89
N ASP A 395 -2.75 -11.56 10.37
CA ASP A 395 -2.08 -12.75 10.92
C ASP A 395 -2.40 -12.96 12.41
N ALA A 396 -1.89 -14.04 12.97
CA ALA A 396 -2.04 -14.38 14.40
C ALA A 396 -1.33 -13.37 15.34
N GLU A 397 -0.36 -12.61 14.83
CA GLU A 397 0.32 -11.55 15.58
C GLU A 397 -0.49 -10.24 15.58
N GLY A 398 -1.54 -10.14 14.75
CA GLY A 398 -2.41 -8.98 14.61
C GLY A 398 -1.91 -7.94 13.59
N ASN A 399 -0.91 -8.28 12.77
CA ASN A 399 -0.48 -7.42 11.66
C ASN A 399 -1.50 -7.46 10.52
N PHE A 400 -1.61 -6.39 9.75
CA PHE A 400 -2.53 -6.27 8.62
C PHE A 400 -1.82 -6.49 7.27
N TYR A 401 -2.54 -7.02 6.29
CA TYR A 401 -2.01 -7.29 4.95
C TYR A 401 -3.01 -6.93 3.86
N TYR A 402 -2.52 -6.35 2.76
CA TYR A 402 -3.32 -6.05 1.57
C TYR A 402 -2.45 -6.00 0.30
N ALA A 403 -3.11 -6.11 -0.85
CA ALA A 403 -2.50 -6.04 -2.17
C ALA A 403 -2.58 -4.60 -2.71
N LYS A 404 -1.49 -4.06 -3.24
CA LYS A 404 -1.44 -2.76 -3.93
C LYS A 404 -1.13 -2.98 -5.41
N ALA A 405 -2.09 -2.67 -6.27
CA ALA A 405 -1.92 -2.79 -7.71
C ALA A 405 -0.86 -1.82 -8.27
N ALA A 406 -0.24 -2.22 -9.37
CA ALA A 406 0.58 -1.34 -10.18
C ALA A 406 -0.30 -0.47 -11.07
N ARG A 407 0.32 0.48 -11.79
CA ARG A 407 -0.39 1.32 -12.75
C ARG A 407 -0.76 0.50 -13.98
N HIS A 408 -2.00 0.63 -14.44
CA HIS A 408 -2.39 0.03 -15.71
C HIS A 408 -1.55 0.58 -16.87
N ALA A 409 -0.85 -0.33 -17.56
CA ALA A 409 -0.09 -0.07 -18.80
C ALA A 409 0.96 1.06 -18.69
N LYS A 410 1.48 1.32 -17.49
CA LYS A 410 2.55 2.29 -17.24
C LYS A 410 3.55 1.71 -16.25
N ASP A 411 4.78 2.20 -16.28
CA ASP A 411 5.83 1.78 -15.34
C ASP A 411 5.48 2.16 -13.89
N GLY A 412 6.16 1.57 -12.90
CA GLY A 412 6.04 2.00 -11.51
C GLY A 412 6.51 3.44 -11.33
N LEU A 413 5.83 4.22 -10.48
CA LEU A 413 6.27 5.58 -10.13
C LEU A 413 6.70 5.68 -8.67
N VAL A 414 6.00 4.97 -7.78
CA VAL A 414 6.29 4.94 -6.35
C VAL A 414 6.59 3.51 -5.88
N PRO A 415 7.45 3.32 -4.86
CA PRO A 415 7.88 2.02 -4.34
C PRO A 415 6.80 0.97 -4.07
N HIS A 416 5.56 1.38 -3.78
CA HIS A 416 4.46 0.47 -3.44
C HIS A 416 3.62 0.01 -4.65
N HIS A 417 3.90 0.46 -5.87
CA HIS A 417 3.19 -0.05 -7.05
C HIS A 417 3.49 -1.52 -7.32
N GLY A 418 2.43 -2.33 -7.38
CA GLY A 418 2.51 -3.75 -7.74
C GLY A 418 3.06 -4.62 -6.61
N SER A 419 2.64 -4.34 -5.39
CA SER A 419 3.23 -4.87 -4.16
C SER A 419 2.21 -5.55 -3.26
N ILE A 420 2.70 -6.41 -2.37
CA ILE A 420 1.97 -6.86 -1.18
C ILE A 420 2.52 -6.09 0.01
N ILE A 421 1.64 -5.49 0.82
CA ILE A 421 2.00 -4.64 1.95
C ILE A 421 1.59 -5.33 3.26
N LYS A 422 2.50 -5.32 4.24
CA LYS A 422 2.24 -5.63 5.65
C LYS A 422 2.24 -4.34 6.45
N VAL A 423 1.32 -4.20 7.40
CA VAL A 423 1.26 -3.09 8.36
C VAL A 423 1.31 -3.66 9.77
N SER A 424 2.07 -3.03 10.66
CA SER A 424 2.18 -3.46 12.05
C SER A 424 0.82 -3.44 12.75
N LYS A 425 0.65 -4.30 13.76
CA LYS A 425 -0.56 -4.36 14.59
C LYS A 425 -1.02 -3.01 15.15
N ASP A 426 -0.09 -2.09 15.40
CA ASP A 426 -0.36 -0.75 15.92
C ASP A 426 -0.49 0.33 14.83
N GLY A 427 -0.37 -0.03 13.55
CA GLY A 427 -0.47 0.89 12.43
C GLY A 427 0.75 1.80 12.22
N SER A 428 1.76 1.73 13.09
CA SER A 428 2.87 2.68 13.10
C SER A 428 3.85 2.54 11.93
N ARG A 429 3.89 1.37 11.26
CA ARG A 429 4.82 1.07 10.16
C ARG A 429 4.23 0.10 9.15
N SER A 430 4.71 0.22 7.92
CA SER A 430 4.46 -0.73 6.84
C SER A 430 5.75 -1.29 6.22
N TRP A 431 5.63 -2.47 5.61
CA TRP A 431 6.68 -3.14 4.85
C TRP A 431 6.13 -3.67 3.55
N ARG A 432 6.93 -3.60 2.49
CA ARG A 432 6.67 -4.34 1.25
C ARG A 432 7.16 -5.77 1.42
N ILE A 433 6.24 -6.72 1.35
CA ILE A 433 6.53 -8.16 1.47
C ILE A 433 6.99 -8.74 0.14
N ALA A 434 6.35 -8.34 -0.95
CA ALA A 434 6.63 -8.84 -2.29
C ALA A 434 6.29 -7.78 -3.34
N ASN A 435 6.80 -7.96 -4.56
CA ASN A 435 6.61 -7.04 -5.69
C ASN A 435 6.38 -7.79 -7.01
N GLY A 436 6.19 -7.07 -8.12
CA GLY A 436 6.00 -7.70 -9.44
C GLY A 436 4.58 -8.12 -9.72
N PHE A 437 3.58 -7.50 -9.10
CA PHE A 437 2.17 -7.73 -9.40
C PHE A 437 1.60 -6.64 -10.30
N ARG A 438 0.70 -7.02 -11.22
CA ARG A 438 -0.01 -6.08 -12.07
C ARG A 438 -1.26 -5.51 -11.39
N ALA A 439 -2.21 -6.39 -11.08
CA ALA A 439 -3.50 -6.06 -10.51
C ALA A 439 -3.98 -7.18 -9.57
N PRO A 440 -3.25 -7.45 -8.48
CA PRO A 440 -3.60 -8.52 -7.57
C PRO A 440 -4.95 -8.21 -6.90
N ASN A 441 -5.88 -9.18 -6.92
CA ASN A 441 -7.26 -8.99 -6.45
C ASN A 441 -7.60 -9.86 -5.23
N GLY A 442 -6.68 -9.92 -4.29
CA GLY A 442 -6.87 -10.66 -3.04
C GLY A 442 -5.54 -11.11 -2.47
N VAL A 443 -5.52 -11.24 -1.15
CA VAL A 443 -4.38 -11.72 -0.37
C VAL A 443 -4.91 -12.76 0.61
N THR A 444 -4.16 -13.83 0.78
CA THR A 444 -4.48 -14.86 1.77
C THR A 444 -3.32 -14.99 2.72
N VAL A 445 -3.59 -14.88 4.02
CA VAL A 445 -2.61 -15.15 5.08
C VAL A 445 -3.16 -16.25 5.96
N ASN A 446 -2.44 -17.36 6.02
CA ASN A 446 -2.89 -18.55 6.73
C ASN A 446 -2.26 -18.64 8.12
N GLY A 447 -2.90 -19.40 9.01
CA GLY A 447 -2.38 -19.62 10.36
C GLY A 447 -1.02 -20.32 10.41
N ASP A 448 -0.64 -21.04 9.35
CA ASP A 448 0.69 -21.65 9.19
C ASP A 448 1.73 -20.68 8.59
N GLY A 449 1.37 -19.42 8.36
CA GLY A 449 2.23 -18.40 7.77
C GLY A 449 2.34 -18.48 6.24
N THR A 450 1.74 -19.46 5.58
CA THR A 450 1.69 -19.49 4.11
C THR A 450 0.83 -18.36 3.58
N PHE A 451 1.23 -17.84 2.42
CA PHE A 451 0.69 -16.62 1.86
C PHE A 451 0.40 -16.79 0.37
N PHE A 452 -0.78 -16.39 -0.09
CA PHE A 452 -1.15 -16.46 -1.51
C PHE A 452 -1.65 -15.13 -2.04
N ALA A 453 -1.47 -14.90 -3.34
CA ALA A 453 -2.13 -13.82 -4.06
C ALA A 453 -2.34 -14.20 -5.52
N SER A 454 -3.49 -13.81 -6.08
CA SER A 454 -3.73 -13.87 -7.51
C SER A 454 -3.13 -12.66 -8.23
N ASP A 455 -2.90 -12.78 -9.53
CA ASP A 455 -2.63 -11.65 -10.42
C ASP A 455 -3.29 -11.84 -11.79
N GLN A 456 -3.52 -10.73 -12.47
CA GLN A 456 -4.38 -10.66 -13.65
C GLN A 456 -3.59 -10.51 -14.96
N GLU A 457 -4.07 -11.20 -16.00
CA GLU A 457 -3.59 -11.13 -17.39
C GLU A 457 -3.47 -9.67 -17.85
N GLY A 458 -2.36 -9.36 -18.52
CA GLY A 458 -2.13 -8.09 -19.20
C GLY A 458 -0.70 -7.95 -19.69
N HIS A 459 -0.21 -6.71 -19.75
CA HIS A 459 1.20 -6.43 -20.08
C HIS A 459 2.11 -7.24 -19.15
N TRP A 460 3.15 -7.90 -19.66
CA TRP A 460 4.09 -8.77 -18.92
C TRP A 460 3.48 -9.97 -18.18
N THR A 461 2.16 -10.06 -18.05
CA THR A 461 1.45 -11.13 -17.34
C THR A 461 0.63 -11.91 -18.37
N PRO A 462 1.17 -12.98 -18.97
CA PRO A 462 0.61 -13.60 -20.19
C PRO A 462 -0.76 -14.24 -19.98
N LYS A 463 -1.04 -14.71 -18.77
CA LYS A 463 -2.33 -15.22 -18.28
C LYS A 463 -2.50 -14.87 -16.81
N ASN A 464 -3.70 -15.07 -16.28
CA ASN A 464 -3.96 -14.97 -14.86
C ASN A 464 -3.09 -15.97 -14.10
N ARG A 465 -2.77 -15.71 -12.82
CA ARG A 465 -1.92 -16.61 -12.03
C ARG A 465 -2.29 -16.59 -10.55
N ILE A 466 -2.03 -17.68 -9.85
CA ILE A 466 -2.00 -17.74 -8.38
C ILE A 466 -0.56 -17.99 -7.94
N ASN A 467 -0.12 -17.25 -6.93
CA ASN A 467 1.25 -17.25 -6.46
C ASN A 467 1.33 -17.68 -5.00
N LEU A 468 2.34 -18.47 -4.66
CA LEU A 468 2.79 -18.67 -3.29
C LEU A 468 3.80 -17.56 -2.96
N ILE A 469 3.44 -16.71 -2.00
CA ILE A 469 4.18 -15.48 -1.72
C ILE A 469 5.35 -15.75 -0.78
N LYS A 470 6.50 -15.19 -1.12
CA LYS A 470 7.73 -15.22 -0.33
C LYS A 470 8.17 -13.78 -0.04
N GLN A 471 8.83 -13.59 1.09
CA GLN A 471 9.48 -12.32 1.42
C GLN A 471 10.46 -11.95 0.29
N ASP A 472 10.40 -10.70 -0.16
CA ASP A 472 11.18 -10.10 -1.24
C ASP A 472 11.00 -10.75 -2.63
N GLY A 473 9.99 -11.62 -2.79
CA GLY A 473 9.67 -12.28 -4.06
C GLY A 473 9.23 -11.30 -5.17
N PHE A 474 9.49 -11.69 -6.42
CA PHE A 474 9.14 -10.92 -7.61
C PHE A 474 8.30 -11.73 -8.59
N TYR A 475 7.05 -11.32 -8.83
CA TYR A 475 6.06 -12.10 -9.56
C TYR A 475 5.89 -11.73 -11.05
N GLY A 476 6.91 -11.07 -11.62
CA GLY A 476 7.11 -11.00 -13.07
C GLY A 476 6.48 -9.81 -13.80
N TYR A 477 5.69 -8.95 -13.14
CA TYR A 477 5.16 -7.74 -13.77
C TYR A 477 6.16 -6.57 -13.74
N MET A 478 6.73 -6.22 -14.89
CA MET A 478 7.73 -5.15 -15.00
C MET A 478 7.16 -3.72 -14.88
N GLY A 479 5.84 -3.54 -14.95
CA GLY A 479 5.21 -2.24 -14.70
C GLY A 479 5.04 -1.92 -13.20
N SER A 480 5.44 -2.83 -12.32
CA SER A 480 5.59 -2.55 -10.89
C SER A 480 6.82 -1.66 -10.64
N TYR A 481 7.04 -1.19 -9.40
CA TYR A 481 8.23 -0.38 -9.10
C TYR A 481 9.45 -1.28 -8.86
N VAL A 482 10.15 -1.63 -9.94
CA VAL A 482 11.30 -2.55 -9.94
C VAL A 482 12.45 -2.05 -10.84
N PRO A 483 13.07 -0.90 -10.51
CA PRO A 483 14.13 -0.33 -11.34
C PRO A 483 15.31 -1.29 -11.48
N GLY A 484 15.77 -1.51 -12.72
CA GLY A 484 16.94 -2.35 -13.01
C GLY A 484 16.73 -3.85 -12.82
N ARG A 485 15.50 -4.33 -12.58
CA ARG A 485 15.22 -5.76 -12.45
C ARG A 485 15.37 -6.47 -13.79
N ASP A 486 16.01 -7.65 -13.78
CA ASP A 486 16.00 -8.55 -14.92
C ASP A 486 14.57 -9.05 -15.14
N PRO A 487 13.96 -8.84 -16.33
CA PRO A 487 12.64 -9.36 -16.60
C PRO A 487 12.57 -10.88 -16.49
N GLU A 488 13.63 -11.63 -16.81
CA GLU A 488 13.59 -13.09 -16.85
C GLU A 488 13.73 -13.76 -15.47
N ASP A 489 14.22 -13.04 -14.47
CA ASP A 489 14.32 -13.49 -13.08
C ASP A 489 13.04 -13.19 -12.30
N TYR A 490 12.11 -14.16 -12.26
CA TYR A 490 10.86 -14.06 -11.51
C TYR A 490 10.46 -15.38 -10.84
N ASP A 491 9.71 -15.29 -9.75
CA ASP A 491 9.17 -16.43 -9.03
C ASP A 491 8.03 -17.09 -9.84
N PRO A 492 8.09 -18.42 -10.08
CA PRO A 492 7.06 -19.13 -10.81
C PRO A 492 5.74 -19.20 -10.01
N PRO A 493 4.57 -19.18 -10.68
CA PRO A 493 3.30 -19.30 -9.99
C PRO A 493 3.04 -20.74 -9.55
N VAL A 494 2.11 -20.90 -8.60
CA VAL A 494 1.46 -22.18 -8.34
C VAL A 494 0.75 -22.66 -9.61
N VAL A 495 0.01 -21.76 -10.26
CA VAL A 495 -0.75 -22.09 -11.46
C VAL A 495 -0.96 -20.87 -12.34
N TRP A 496 -0.78 -21.05 -13.66
CA TRP A 496 -1.30 -20.17 -14.69
C TRP A 496 -2.74 -20.55 -15.03
N ILE A 497 -3.63 -19.57 -15.05
CA ILE A 497 -5.05 -19.76 -15.28
C ILE A 497 -5.43 -19.11 -16.61
N HIS A 498 -5.79 -19.95 -17.57
CA HIS A 498 -6.26 -19.48 -18.87
C HIS A 498 -7.57 -18.69 -18.70
N ASN A 499 -7.74 -17.60 -19.45
CA ASN A 499 -8.89 -16.69 -19.30
C ASN A 499 -10.25 -17.33 -19.66
N SER A 500 -10.26 -18.47 -20.35
CA SER A 500 -11.46 -19.30 -20.57
C SER A 500 -11.88 -20.09 -19.32
N VAL A 501 -10.96 -20.33 -18.39
CA VAL A 501 -11.20 -21.04 -17.12
C VAL A 501 -11.70 -20.04 -16.09
N ASP A 502 -10.88 -19.02 -15.84
CA ASP A 502 -11.21 -17.86 -15.01
C ASP A 502 -10.63 -16.60 -15.67
N ARG A 503 -11.51 -15.64 -15.97
CA ARG A 503 -11.13 -14.37 -16.58
C ARG A 503 -10.47 -13.42 -15.59
N SER A 504 -10.79 -13.55 -14.30
CA SER A 504 -10.23 -12.69 -13.26
C SER A 504 -10.34 -13.38 -11.89
N PRO A 505 -9.34 -14.19 -11.50
CA PRO A 505 -9.25 -14.76 -10.16
C PRO A 505 -9.11 -13.66 -9.11
N SER A 506 -9.61 -13.90 -7.90
CA SER A 506 -9.62 -12.91 -6.82
C SER A 506 -8.94 -13.47 -5.56
N GLU A 507 -9.61 -13.45 -4.41
CA GLU A 507 -9.04 -13.92 -3.14
C GLU A 507 -8.97 -15.46 -3.12
N GLN A 508 -7.86 -15.98 -2.56
CA GLN A 508 -7.78 -17.38 -2.17
C GLN A 508 -8.16 -17.55 -0.70
N LEU A 509 -8.72 -18.69 -0.33
CA LEU A 509 -9.18 -18.96 1.04
C LEU A 509 -8.84 -20.40 1.40
N TRP A 510 -8.45 -20.65 2.65
CA TRP A 510 -8.45 -22.00 3.17
C TRP A 510 -9.83 -22.38 3.65
N VAL A 511 -10.25 -23.59 3.30
CA VAL A 511 -11.45 -24.19 3.88
C VAL A 511 -11.12 -24.59 5.32
N THR A 512 -11.68 -23.85 6.28
CA THR A 512 -11.41 -24.05 7.71
C THR A 512 -12.40 -25.03 8.37
N SER A 513 -13.50 -25.34 7.70
CA SER A 513 -14.63 -26.08 8.27
C SER A 513 -14.89 -27.40 7.53
N ASP A 514 -15.12 -28.47 8.29
CA ASP A 514 -15.59 -29.77 7.79
C ASP A 514 -17.10 -29.76 7.50
N LYS A 515 -17.84 -28.77 8.02
CA LYS A 515 -19.26 -28.54 7.67
C LYS A 515 -19.44 -28.05 6.22
N TRP A 516 -18.36 -27.69 5.53
CA TRP A 516 -18.37 -27.27 4.13
C TRP A 516 -18.00 -28.38 3.13
N GLY A 517 -18.21 -29.63 3.55
CA GLY A 517 -17.94 -30.82 2.74
C GLY A 517 -16.49 -31.30 2.87
N PRO A 518 -16.06 -32.23 2.00
CA PRO A 518 -14.78 -32.95 2.13
C PRO A 518 -13.56 -32.12 1.70
N LEU A 519 -13.60 -30.80 1.91
CA LEU A 519 -12.58 -29.85 1.43
C LEU A 519 -11.80 -29.15 2.54
N LYS A 520 -12.07 -29.43 3.83
CA LYS A 520 -11.30 -28.84 4.95
C LYS A 520 -9.80 -29.04 4.72
N GLY A 521 -9.01 -27.97 4.86
CA GLY A 521 -7.59 -28.00 4.56
C GLY A 521 -7.26 -27.92 3.07
N THR A 522 -8.20 -27.52 2.21
CA THR A 522 -7.94 -27.23 0.79
C THR A 522 -7.93 -25.73 0.56
N LEU A 523 -7.03 -25.26 -0.30
CA LEU A 523 -7.06 -23.89 -0.81
C LEU A 523 -8.14 -23.78 -1.89
N ILE A 524 -9.00 -22.77 -1.80
CA ILE A 524 -9.97 -22.42 -2.84
C ILE A 524 -9.66 -21.02 -3.40
N ASN A 525 -10.13 -20.77 -4.62
CA ASN A 525 -10.02 -19.47 -5.29
C ASN A 525 -11.41 -18.94 -5.65
N LEU A 526 -11.66 -17.68 -5.32
CA LEU A 526 -12.82 -16.92 -5.77
C LEU A 526 -12.56 -16.31 -7.17
N SER A 527 -13.63 -15.98 -7.89
CA SER A 527 -13.54 -15.36 -9.20
C SER A 527 -14.40 -14.11 -9.32
N TYR A 528 -13.73 -12.97 -9.47
CA TYR A 528 -14.37 -11.74 -9.91
C TYR A 528 -14.87 -11.89 -11.35
N GLY A 529 -14.08 -12.53 -12.21
CA GLY A 529 -14.37 -12.62 -13.64
C GLY A 529 -15.63 -13.43 -13.96
N THR A 530 -15.91 -14.48 -13.20
CA THR A 530 -16.94 -15.48 -13.56
C THR A 530 -17.97 -15.74 -12.47
N GLY A 531 -17.77 -15.31 -11.23
CA GLY A 531 -18.65 -15.68 -10.12
C GLY A 531 -18.59 -17.17 -9.76
N ARG A 532 -17.51 -17.86 -10.16
CA ARG A 532 -17.22 -19.27 -9.85
C ARG A 532 -16.27 -19.39 -8.67
N LEU A 533 -16.17 -20.61 -8.13
CA LEU A 533 -15.19 -21.01 -7.14
C LEU A 533 -14.39 -22.20 -7.69
N PHE A 534 -13.14 -22.31 -7.27
CA PHE A 534 -12.22 -23.37 -7.72
C PHE A 534 -11.47 -23.96 -6.53
N THR A 535 -11.19 -25.26 -6.52
CA THR A 535 -10.11 -25.80 -5.67
C THR A 535 -8.77 -25.49 -6.31
N VAL A 536 -7.75 -25.34 -5.47
CA VAL A 536 -6.37 -25.06 -5.87
C VAL A 536 -5.45 -26.16 -5.30
N PRO A 537 -5.53 -27.41 -5.77
CA PRO A 537 -4.57 -28.44 -5.36
C PRO A 537 -3.16 -28.07 -5.81
N TYR A 538 -2.18 -28.15 -4.91
CA TYR A 538 -0.79 -27.81 -5.21
C TYR A 538 0.20 -28.67 -4.42
N GLU A 539 1.44 -28.70 -4.91
CA GLU A 539 2.62 -29.23 -4.22
C GLU A 539 3.76 -28.21 -4.29
N VAL A 540 4.79 -28.41 -3.46
CA VAL A 540 6.06 -27.68 -3.54
C VAL A 540 7.17 -28.71 -3.71
N VAL A 541 7.91 -28.61 -4.81
CA VAL A 541 9.02 -29.52 -5.16
C VAL A 541 10.30 -28.69 -5.20
N ASP A 542 11.27 -29.03 -4.36
CA ASP A 542 12.55 -28.32 -4.25
C ASP A 542 12.39 -26.78 -4.11
N GLY A 543 11.39 -26.36 -3.32
CA GLY A 543 11.08 -24.94 -3.08
C GLY A 543 10.30 -24.23 -4.21
N VAL A 544 9.96 -24.94 -5.29
CA VAL A 544 9.17 -24.44 -6.42
C VAL A 544 7.72 -24.91 -6.31
N PRO A 545 6.74 -24.00 -6.20
CA PRO A 545 5.34 -24.37 -6.17
C PRO A 545 4.83 -24.79 -7.55
N GLN A 546 3.87 -25.70 -7.60
CA GLN A 546 3.10 -26.03 -8.80
C GLN A 546 1.78 -26.70 -8.43
N GLY A 547 0.75 -26.48 -9.22
CA GLY A 547 -0.59 -26.93 -8.88
C GLY A 547 -1.56 -26.74 -10.03
N GLY A 548 -2.86 -26.77 -9.71
CA GLY A 548 -3.90 -26.53 -10.68
C GLY A 548 -5.15 -25.90 -10.09
N VAL A 549 -6.10 -25.57 -10.97
CA VAL A 549 -7.45 -25.13 -10.59
C VAL A 549 -8.49 -26.09 -11.15
N SER A 550 -9.44 -26.51 -10.31
CA SER A 550 -10.62 -27.28 -10.74
C SER A 550 -11.89 -26.60 -10.27
N ARG A 551 -12.86 -26.46 -11.17
CA ARG A 551 -14.10 -25.73 -10.91
C ARG A 551 -14.97 -26.51 -9.92
N LEU A 552 -15.41 -25.85 -8.85
CA LEU A 552 -16.42 -26.40 -7.96
C LEU A 552 -17.76 -26.55 -8.69
N PRO A 553 -18.50 -27.65 -8.51
CA PRO A 553 -19.77 -27.93 -9.18
C PRO A 553 -20.90 -27.08 -8.56
N ILE A 554 -20.82 -25.78 -8.77
CA ILE A 554 -21.73 -24.77 -8.27
C ILE A 554 -22.09 -23.78 -9.38
N ALA A 555 -23.32 -23.29 -9.34
CA ALA A 555 -23.80 -22.28 -10.27
C ALA A 555 -23.03 -20.96 -10.09
N GLU A 556 -22.87 -20.23 -11.19
CA GLU A 556 -22.20 -18.94 -11.19
C GLU A 556 -23.07 -17.90 -10.50
N THR A 557 -22.46 -17.06 -9.67
CA THR A 557 -23.15 -15.87 -9.13
C THR A 557 -23.37 -14.83 -10.22
N PRO A 558 -24.43 -14.01 -10.13
CA PRO A 558 -24.69 -12.94 -11.10
C PRO A 558 -23.71 -11.75 -10.98
N THR A 559 -22.97 -11.68 -9.87
CA THR A 559 -21.90 -10.71 -9.59
C THR A 559 -20.57 -11.45 -9.47
N GLY A 560 -19.46 -10.83 -9.87
CA GLY A 560 -18.13 -11.33 -9.56
C GLY A 560 -17.87 -11.35 -8.06
N VAL A 561 -17.31 -12.44 -7.52
CA VAL A 561 -17.00 -12.56 -6.08
C VAL A 561 -15.53 -12.31 -5.82
N MET A 562 -15.22 -11.54 -4.78
CA MET A 562 -13.82 -11.14 -4.52
C MET A 562 -13.38 -11.23 -3.08
N ARG A 563 -14.28 -11.15 -2.10
CA ARG A 563 -13.94 -11.36 -0.69
C ARG A 563 -14.79 -12.47 -0.11
N GLY A 564 -14.20 -13.39 0.63
CA GLY A 564 -14.93 -14.45 1.30
C GLY A 564 -14.42 -14.76 2.70
N ARG A 565 -15.31 -15.27 3.55
CA ARG A 565 -15.00 -15.66 4.93
C ARG A 565 -15.82 -16.90 5.25
N PHE A 566 -15.20 -17.87 5.91
CA PHE A 566 -15.95 -18.97 6.52
C PHE A 566 -16.60 -18.46 7.80
N HIS A 567 -17.90 -18.67 7.92
CA HIS A 567 -18.63 -18.24 9.10
C HIS A 567 -18.31 -19.19 10.28
N PRO A 568 -17.94 -18.67 11.45
CA PRO A 568 -17.35 -19.46 12.54
C PRO A 568 -18.31 -20.47 13.18
N VAL A 569 -19.63 -20.26 13.08
CA VAL A 569 -20.64 -21.15 13.70
C VAL A 569 -21.16 -22.21 12.72
N ASP A 570 -21.81 -21.80 11.63
CA ASP A 570 -22.38 -22.73 10.64
C ASP A 570 -21.31 -23.37 9.72
N GLY A 571 -20.10 -22.80 9.69
CA GLY A 571 -18.98 -23.31 8.92
C GLY A 571 -19.13 -23.18 7.40
N GLN A 572 -20.07 -22.36 6.91
CA GLN A 572 -20.31 -22.17 5.48
C GLN A 572 -19.49 -20.99 4.93
N LEU A 573 -19.28 -20.95 3.62
CA LEU A 573 -18.54 -19.87 2.96
C LEU A 573 -19.48 -18.71 2.62
N TYR A 574 -19.21 -17.53 3.16
CA TYR A 574 -19.87 -16.30 2.76
C TYR A 574 -18.93 -15.53 1.83
N ALA A 575 -19.46 -14.86 0.80
CA ALA A 575 -18.65 -14.06 -0.10
C ALA A 575 -19.41 -12.85 -0.65
N CYS A 576 -18.70 -11.74 -0.82
CA CYS A 576 -19.21 -10.55 -1.47
C CYS A 576 -18.40 -10.18 -2.71
N GLY A 577 -18.97 -9.30 -3.51
CA GLY A 577 -18.25 -8.65 -4.58
C GLY A 577 -19.10 -7.62 -5.33
N LEU A 578 -18.59 -7.19 -6.46
CA LEU A 578 -19.14 -6.11 -7.26
C LEU A 578 -18.87 -6.29 -8.74
N PHE A 579 -19.42 -5.38 -9.54
CA PHE A 579 -19.02 -5.14 -10.92
C PHE A 579 -18.55 -3.69 -11.12
N GLY A 580 -17.43 -3.53 -11.83
CA GLY A 580 -16.99 -2.25 -12.37
C GLY A 580 -15.67 -2.27 -13.15
N TRP A 581 -15.07 -3.45 -13.30
CA TRP A 581 -14.05 -3.76 -14.30
C TRP A 581 -14.53 -4.88 -15.22
N ALA A 582 -13.80 -5.12 -16.32
CA ALA A 582 -14.11 -6.18 -17.27
C ALA A 582 -14.26 -7.55 -16.59
N GLY A 583 -15.38 -8.22 -16.88
CA GLY A 583 -15.74 -9.54 -16.36
C GLY A 583 -16.90 -10.12 -17.16
N ASN A 584 -17.30 -11.35 -16.85
CA ASN A 584 -18.44 -12.03 -17.50
C ASN A 584 -19.77 -11.76 -16.77
N LYS A 585 -19.72 -11.04 -15.65
CA LYS A 585 -20.84 -10.74 -14.76
C LYS A 585 -21.07 -9.24 -14.70
N SER A 586 -22.32 -8.80 -14.58
CA SER A 586 -22.72 -7.39 -14.70
C SER A 586 -23.58 -6.86 -13.56
N GLN A 587 -24.07 -7.72 -12.66
CA GLN A 587 -24.79 -7.25 -11.49
C GLN A 587 -23.82 -6.44 -10.60
N ALA A 588 -24.25 -5.25 -10.20
CA ALA A 588 -23.34 -4.27 -9.60
C ALA A 588 -22.73 -4.73 -8.27
N GLY A 589 -23.46 -5.50 -7.48
CA GLY A 589 -23.07 -5.97 -6.16
C GLY A 589 -23.76 -7.27 -5.78
N GLY A 590 -23.10 -8.06 -4.94
CA GLY A 590 -23.63 -9.31 -4.43
C GLY A 590 -23.06 -9.70 -3.08
N PHE A 591 -23.88 -10.36 -2.27
CA PHE A 591 -23.49 -11.02 -1.03
C PHE A 591 -24.16 -12.39 -0.96
N TYR A 592 -23.37 -13.43 -0.76
CA TYR A 592 -23.79 -14.82 -0.96
C TYR A 592 -23.31 -15.71 0.20
N ARG A 593 -24.08 -16.77 0.48
CA ARG A 593 -23.61 -17.94 1.24
C ARG A 593 -23.60 -19.14 0.32
N PHE A 594 -22.42 -19.73 0.14
CA PHE A 594 -22.26 -21.03 -0.51
C PHE A 594 -22.33 -22.09 0.58
N ARG A 595 -23.35 -22.94 0.54
CA ARG A 595 -23.58 -23.97 1.55
C ARG A 595 -23.43 -25.38 0.99
N TYR A 596 -22.76 -26.25 1.74
CA TYR A 596 -22.70 -27.67 1.41
C TYR A 596 -24.07 -28.30 1.64
N THR A 597 -24.48 -29.21 0.75
CA THR A 597 -25.83 -29.80 0.77
C THR A 597 -25.86 -31.22 1.32
N GLY A 598 -24.69 -31.79 1.66
CA GLY A 598 -24.56 -33.20 2.03
C GLY A 598 -24.44 -34.16 0.84
N LYS A 599 -24.55 -33.67 -0.40
CA LYS A 599 -24.39 -34.49 -1.62
C LYS A 599 -22.92 -34.75 -1.94
N ALA A 600 -22.65 -35.88 -2.59
CA ALA A 600 -21.31 -36.31 -2.98
C ALA A 600 -20.58 -35.25 -3.83
N LEU A 601 -19.30 -35.05 -3.55
CA LEU A 601 -18.39 -34.16 -4.24
C LEU A 601 -17.14 -34.95 -4.64
N HIS A 602 -16.95 -35.13 -5.94
CA HIS A 602 -15.74 -35.74 -6.52
C HIS A 602 -14.96 -34.66 -7.28
N ILE A 603 -14.02 -34.01 -6.59
CA ILE A 603 -13.16 -32.97 -7.17
C ILE A 603 -11.70 -33.19 -6.77
N PRO A 604 -10.72 -32.87 -7.63
CA PRO A 604 -9.31 -32.92 -7.25
C PRO A 604 -8.99 -31.99 -6.08
N VAL A 605 -8.38 -32.54 -5.04
CA VAL A 605 -7.92 -31.86 -3.82
C VAL A 605 -6.41 -31.99 -3.59
N LYS A 606 -5.74 -32.94 -4.25
CA LYS A 606 -4.27 -32.98 -4.33
C LYS A 606 -3.81 -33.20 -5.76
N TYR A 607 -2.65 -32.62 -6.06
CA TYR A 607 -1.97 -32.68 -7.35
C TYR A 607 -0.50 -33.03 -7.09
N SER A 608 0.04 -33.94 -7.90
CA SER A 608 1.46 -34.27 -7.91
C SER A 608 1.88 -34.68 -9.32
N VAL A 609 3.06 -34.27 -9.77
CA VAL A 609 3.58 -34.63 -11.10
C VAL A 609 5.00 -35.19 -11.03
N THR A 610 5.29 -36.15 -11.89
CA THR A 610 6.60 -36.78 -12.07
C THR A 610 6.94 -36.83 -13.55
N LYS A 611 8.17 -37.21 -13.90
CA LYS A 611 8.53 -37.53 -15.29
C LYS A 611 7.66 -38.61 -15.94
N LYS A 612 6.98 -39.45 -15.15
CA LYS A 612 6.10 -40.52 -15.65
C LYS A 612 4.67 -40.05 -15.93
N GLY A 613 4.23 -38.94 -15.32
CA GLY A 613 2.87 -38.44 -15.44
C GLY A 613 2.34 -37.75 -14.18
N VAL A 614 1.02 -37.72 -14.03
CA VAL A 614 0.30 -36.93 -13.02
C VAL A 614 -0.47 -37.83 -12.07
N SER A 615 -0.48 -37.48 -10.79
CA SER A 615 -1.35 -38.05 -9.77
C SER A 615 -2.38 -37.01 -9.31
N LEU A 616 -3.66 -37.38 -9.32
CA LEU A 616 -4.76 -36.56 -8.82
C LEU A 616 -5.48 -37.30 -7.71
N THR A 617 -5.54 -36.72 -6.51
CA THR A 617 -6.37 -37.25 -5.42
C THR A 617 -7.69 -36.51 -5.38
N PHE A 618 -8.80 -37.24 -5.47
CA PHE A 618 -10.16 -36.74 -5.39
C PHE A 618 -10.66 -36.70 -3.93
N SER A 619 -11.58 -35.79 -3.65
CA SER A 619 -12.20 -35.61 -2.31
C SER A 619 -12.87 -36.88 -1.78
N GLU A 620 -13.48 -37.67 -2.66
CA GLU A 620 -14.21 -38.90 -2.34
C GLU A 620 -13.86 -40.05 -3.30
N PRO A 621 -14.05 -41.33 -2.90
CA PRO A 621 -13.69 -42.47 -3.73
C PRO A 621 -14.45 -42.52 -5.05
N LEU A 622 -13.73 -42.86 -6.12
CA LEU A 622 -14.23 -43.05 -7.48
C LEU A 622 -14.57 -44.52 -7.74
N ASP A 623 -15.35 -44.74 -8.79
CA ASP A 623 -15.58 -46.05 -9.38
C ASP A 623 -14.30 -46.57 -10.04
N LYS A 624 -13.96 -47.84 -9.81
CA LYS A 624 -12.69 -48.44 -10.23
C LYS A 624 -12.59 -48.56 -11.75
N GLU A 625 -13.68 -48.96 -12.42
CA GLU A 625 -13.66 -49.21 -13.86
C GLU A 625 -13.46 -47.91 -14.63
N SER A 626 -14.31 -46.90 -14.37
CA SER A 626 -14.18 -45.60 -15.04
C SER A 626 -12.90 -44.85 -14.66
N ALA A 627 -12.41 -44.96 -13.42
CA ALA A 627 -11.21 -44.23 -13.02
C ALA A 627 -9.91 -44.86 -13.54
N ALA A 628 -9.88 -46.18 -13.78
CA ALA A 628 -8.73 -46.89 -14.33
C ALA A 628 -8.73 -47.00 -15.87
N ASP A 629 -9.77 -46.49 -16.53
CA ASP A 629 -9.84 -46.41 -17.99
C ASP A 629 -9.09 -45.16 -18.51
N PRO A 630 -8.00 -45.32 -19.29
CA PRO A 630 -7.28 -44.18 -19.87
C PRO A 630 -8.14 -43.30 -20.78
N GLU A 631 -9.14 -43.87 -21.46
CA GLU A 631 -10.05 -43.14 -22.38
C GLU A 631 -11.04 -42.24 -21.63
N SER A 632 -11.17 -42.41 -20.31
CA SER A 632 -11.93 -41.50 -19.45
C SER A 632 -11.22 -40.15 -19.24
N TYR A 633 -10.03 -39.97 -19.80
CA TYR A 633 -9.20 -38.78 -19.64
C TYR A 633 -8.68 -38.24 -20.98
N ALA A 634 -8.49 -36.92 -21.07
CA ALA A 634 -7.82 -36.28 -22.19
C ALA A 634 -6.92 -35.15 -21.70
N ALA A 635 -5.70 -35.06 -22.23
CA ALA A 635 -4.71 -34.08 -21.79
C ALA A 635 -4.14 -33.23 -22.94
N GLU A 636 -3.96 -31.94 -22.67
CA GLU A 636 -3.34 -30.96 -23.58
C GLU A 636 -2.34 -30.10 -22.81
N MET A 637 -1.23 -29.71 -23.42
CA MET A 637 -0.28 -28.76 -22.83
C MET A 637 0.09 -27.61 -23.76
N CYS A 638 0.39 -26.44 -23.19
CA CYS A 638 0.89 -25.29 -23.93
C CYS A 638 1.75 -24.35 -23.05
N ASN A 639 2.47 -23.46 -23.72
CA ASN A 639 3.22 -22.37 -23.11
C ASN A 639 2.72 -21.00 -23.59
N TYR A 640 3.12 -19.97 -22.86
CA TYR A 640 2.83 -18.58 -23.17
C TYR A 640 4.11 -17.78 -23.37
N ARG A 641 4.00 -16.67 -24.10
CA ARG A 641 5.09 -15.70 -24.27
C ARG A 641 4.90 -14.54 -23.30
N ARG A 642 5.87 -14.35 -22.42
CA ARG A 642 5.91 -13.20 -21.52
C ARG A 642 6.53 -12.02 -22.26
N THR A 643 5.75 -10.99 -22.54
CA THR A 643 6.19 -9.84 -23.34
C THR A 643 5.65 -8.54 -22.77
N ARG A 644 6.13 -7.39 -23.24
CA ARG A 644 5.50 -6.09 -22.95
C ARG A 644 4.04 -6.02 -23.41
N GLY A 645 3.64 -6.80 -24.43
CA GLY A 645 2.29 -6.83 -24.96
C GLY A 645 1.26 -7.40 -23.98
N TYR A 646 -0.01 -7.10 -24.21
CA TYR A 646 -1.11 -7.59 -23.39
C TYR A 646 -1.39 -9.08 -23.64
N GLY A 647 -1.23 -9.91 -22.60
CA GLY A 647 -1.57 -11.33 -22.63
C GLY A 647 -0.69 -12.14 -23.58
N SER A 648 -1.10 -13.38 -23.84
CA SER A 648 -0.43 -14.29 -24.79
C SER A 648 -1.42 -15.19 -25.51
N ARG A 649 -1.05 -15.60 -26.74
CA ARG A 649 -1.62 -16.78 -27.40
C ARG A 649 -1.05 -18.05 -26.79
N ASP A 650 -1.66 -19.19 -27.11
CA ASP A 650 -1.15 -20.51 -26.75
C ASP A 650 -0.10 -20.92 -27.77
N TYR A 651 1.05 -21.39 -27.28
CA TYR A 651 2.14 -21.91 -28.11
C TYR A 651 2.41 -23.37 -27.77
N LEU A 652 2.75 -24.15 -28.79
CA LEU A 652 3.16 -25.54 -28.60
C LEU A 652 4.39 -25.58 -27.70
N VAL A 653 4.41 -26.53 -26.77
CA VAL A 653 5.59 -26.85 -25.97
C VAL A 653 6.63 -27.54 -26.87
N SER A 654 6.18 -28.41 -27.79
CA SER A 654 7.04 -29.12 -28.75
C SER A 654 7.66 -28.20 -29.81
N ASN A 655 7.05 -27.05 -30.09
CA ASN A 655 7.54 -26.05 -31.03
C ASN A 655 7.12 -24.63 -30.60
N PRO A 656 7.94 -23.94 -29.79
CA PRO A 656 7.61 -22.63 -29.22
C PRO A 656 7.31 -21.50 -30.23
N ASP A 657 7.65 -21.70 -31.51
CA ASP A 657 7.37 -20.76 -32.59
C ASP A 657 6.00 -20.92 -33.24
N LYS A 658 5.29 -22.01 -32.95
CA LYS A 658 3.97 -22.31 -33.50
C LYS A 658 2.88 -22.13 -32.44
N GLN A 659 1.82 -21.42 -32.82
CA GLN A 659 0.63 -21.32 -31.99
C GLN A 659 -0.10 -22.67 -31.94
N GLY A 660 -0.58 -23.06 -30.77
CA GLY A 660 -1.31 -24.33 -30.58
C GLY A 660 -1.17 -24.92 -29.18
N ARG A 661 -1.70 -26.13 -29.02
CA ARG A 661 -1.55 -26.98 -27.83
C ARG A 661 -1.12 -28.38 -28.27
N ASP A 662 -0.18 -28.97 -27.55
CA ASP A 662 0.22 -30.36 -27.77
C ASP A 662 -0.81 -31.29 -27.10
N THR A 663 -1.35 -32.24 -27.85
CA THR A 663 -2.16 -33.33 -27.27
C THR A 663 -1.24 -34.36 -26.62
N LEU A 664 -1.57 -34.75 -25.40
CA LEU A 664 -0.85 -35.77 -24.63
C LEU A 664 -1.67 -37.06 -24.60
N GLU A 665 -1.02 -38.15 -24.99
CA GLU A 665 -1.56 -39.50 -24.84
C GLU A 665 -1.47 -39.94 -23.37
N ILE A 666 -2.54 -40.54 -22.87
CA ILE A 666 -2.60 -41.17 -21.56
C ILE A 666 -2.54 -42.67 -21.80
N THR A 667 -1.36 -43.25 -21.61
CA THR A 667 -1.13 -44.67 -21.95
C THR A 667 -1.66 -45.64 -20.90
N GLU A 668 -1.88 -45.14 -19.68
CA GLU A 668 -2.30 -45.94 -18.53
C GLU A 668 -2.95 -45.03 -17.48
N ALA A 669 -4.02 -45.52 -16.85
CA ALA A 669 -4.64 -44.92 -15.67
C ALA A 669 -4.76 -45.99 -14.59
N SER A 670 -4.39 -45.67 -13.36
CA SER A 670 -4.51 -46.59 -12.23
C SER A 670 -5.11 -45.89 -11.02
N LEU A 671 -6.00 -46.60 -10.32
CA LEU A 671 -6.64 -46.12 -9.11
C LEU A 671 -5.97 -46.75 -7.89
N SER A 672 -5.56 -45.91 -6.93
CA SER A 672 -5.06 -46.35 -5.64
C SER A 672 -6.09 -47.16 -4.84
N SER A 673 -5.62 -47.96 -3.88
CA SER A 673 -6.44 -48.87 -3.07
C SER A 673 -7.55 -48.20 -2.26
N ASP A 674 -7.37 -46.92 -1.88
CA ASP A 674 -8.40 -46.15 -1.16
C ASP A 674 -9.48 -45.59 -2.09
N GLY A 675 -9.34 -45.82 -3.40
CA GLY A 675 -10.26 -45.37 -4.43
C GLY A 675 -10.20 -43.87 -4.73
N LYS A 676 -9.25 -43.10 -4.17
CA LYS A 676 -9.24 -41.63 -4.30
C LYS A 676 -8.17 -41.08 -5.22
N THR A 677 -7.02 -41.74 -5.34
CA THR A 677 -5.91 -41.23 -6.15
C THR A 677 -5.82 -41.94 -7.49
N VAL A 678 -5.94 -41.18 -8.57
CA VAL A 678 -5.70 -41.65 -9.94
C VAL A 678 -4.30 -41.25 -10.36
N VAL A 679 -3.53 -42.20 -10.88
CA VAL A 679 -2.23 -41.95 -11.52
C VAL A 679 -2.38 -42.13 -13.02
N LEU A 680 -2.14 -41.05 -13.77
CA LEU A 680 -2.19 -40.97 -15.22
C LEU A 680 -0.77 -40.98 -15.79
N LYS A 681 -0.43 -41.98 -16.59
CA LYS A 681 0.87 -42.09 -17.24
C LYS A 681 0.88 -41.30 -18.54
N MET A 682 1.79 -40.33 -18.65
CA MET A 682 1.88 -39.40 -19.77
C MET A 682 3.35 -39.33 -20.26
N PRO A 683 3.82 -40.27 -21.10
CA PRO A 683 5.24 -40.38 -21.44
C PRO A 683 5.85 -39.15 -22.12
N LYS A 684 5.02 -38.35 -22.80
CA LYS A 684 5.43 -37.12 -23.52
C LYS A 684 5.22 -35.85 -22.70
N LEU A 685 4.88 -35.96 -21.41
CA LEU A 685 4.71 -34.80 -20.54
C LEU A 685 6.02 -34.02 -20.38
N GLN A 686 5.93 -32.70 -20.55
CA GLN A 686 7.04 -31.78 -20.38
C GLN A 686 6.66 -30.68 -19.38
N LYS A 687 7.65 -29.90 -18.96
CA LYS A 687 7.40 -28.64 -18.24
C LYS A 687 6.54 -27.73 -19.13
N CYS A 688 5.50 -27.16 -18.56
CA CYS A 688 4.57 -26.33 -19.29
C CYS A 688 3.84 -25.36 -18.37
N MET A 689 3.48 -24.19 -18.89
CA MET A 689 2.69 -23.21 -18.17
C MET A 689 1.26 -23.70 -17.94
N THR A 690 0.70 -24.43 -18.91
CA THR A 690 -0.63 -25.03 -18.77
C THR A 690 -0.60 -26.49 -19.20
N LEU A 691 -1.08 -27.36 -18.31
CA LEU A 691 -1.48 -28.75 -18.55
C LEU A 691 -2.97 -28.87 -18.21
N ARG A 692 -3.81 -29.03 -19.23
CA ARG A 692 -5.25 -29.24 -19.05
C ARG A 692 -5.57 -30.72 -19.09
N ILE A 693 -6.19 -31.24 -18.04
CA ILE A 693 -6.66 -32.63 -17.96
C ILE A 693 -8.18 -32.59 -17.83
N ARG A 694 -8.87 -33.09 -18.85
CA ARG A 694 -10.32 -33.34 -18.84
C ARG A 694 -10.54 -34.77 -18.36
N TYR A 695 -11.60 -34.98 -17.58
CA TYR A 695 -11.97 -36.29 -17.07
C TYR A 695 -13.49 -36.50 -17.13
N ASN A 696 -13.88 -37.75 -17.40
CA ASN A 696 -15.25 -38.23 -17.38
C ASN A 696 -15.29 -39.57 -16.62
N VAL A 697 -15.37 -39.47 -15.29
CA VAL A 697 -15.33 -40.63 -14.39
C VAL A 697 -16.63 -40.75 -13.62
N LYS A 698 -16.79 -41.83 -12.84
CA LYS A 698 -17.90 -41.98 -11.90
C LYS A 698 -17.42 -41.97 -10.46
N GLY A 699 -18.25 -41.48 -9.56
CA GLY A 699 -18.12 -41.72 -8.12
C GLY A 699 -18.32 -43.20 -7.80
N SER A 700 -17.82 -43.64 -6.65
CA SER A 700 -17.98 -45.04 -6.20
C SER A 700 -19.44 -45.50 -6.03
N LYS A 701 -20.41 -44.58 -6.03
CA LYS A 701 -21.85 -44.87 -6.01
C LYS A 701 -22.55 -44.58 -7.35
N GLY A 702 -21.77 -44.37 -8.42
CA GLY A 702 -22.26 -44.20 -9.79
C GLY A 702 -22.54 -42.77 -10.24
N GLU A 703 -22.28 -41.76 -9.40
CA GLU A 703 -22.46 -40.35 -9.76
C GLU A 703 -21.55 -39.98 -10.93
N SER A 704 -22.09 -39.38 -12.01
CA SER A 704 -21.27 -38.95 -13.14
C SER A 704 -20.49 -37.68 -12.82
N VAL A 705 -19.18 -37.69 -13.10
CA VAL A 705 -18.27 -36.59 -12.83
C VAL A 705 -17.53 -36.23 -14.13
N ARG A 706 -18.01 -35.17 -14.79
CA ARG A 706 -17.38 -34.61 -15.98
C ARG A 706 -16.87 -33.20 -15.69
N SER A 707 -15.56 -33.03 -15.70
CA SER A 707 -14.94 -31.74 -15.40
C SER A 707 -13.50 -31.71 -15.94
N GLU A 708 -12.75 -30.71 -15.52
CA GLU A 708 -11.34 -30.55 -15.85
C GLU A 708 -10.55 -29.95 -14.68
N ILE A 709 -9.24 -30.16 -14.74
CA ILE A 709 -8.26 -29.43 -13.96
C ILE A 709 -7.24 -28.81 -14.92
N ASN A 710 -6.90 -27.54 -14.68
CA ASN A 710 -5.87 -26.84 -15.43
C ASN A 710 -4.69 -26.60 -14.49
N CYS A 711 -3.55 -27.21 -14.79
CA CYS A 711 -2.36 -27.25 -13.96
C CYS A 711 -1.19 -26.49 -14.58
N THR A 712 -0.16 -26.23 -13.79
CA THR A 712 1.17 -25.81 -14.24
C THR A 712 2.19 -26.84 -13.84
N VAL A 713 3.18 -27.10 -14.70
CA VAL A 713 4.29 -28.03 -14.45
C VAL A 713 5.60 -27.24 -14.50
N ASN A 714 6.05 -26.77 -13.33
CA ASN A 714 7.31 -26.02 -13.21
C ASN A 714 8.51 -26.97 -13.07
N VAL A 715 8.32 -28.10 -12.38
CA VAL A 715 9.33 -29.12 -12.07
C VAL A 715 8.77 -30.52 -12.31
N LEU A 716 9.60 -31.39 -12.90
CA LEU A 716 9.34 -32.81 -13.06
C LEU A 716 10.31 -33.58 -12.16
N LYS A 717 9.79 -34.17 -11.09
CA LYS A 717 10.55 -35.05 -10.18
C LYS A 717 10.82 -36.42 -10.80
#